data_AF-A0A0X3Y729-F1
#
_entry.id   AF-A0A0X3Y729-F1
#
_cell.length_a   1.000
_cell.length_b   1.000
_cell.length_c   1.000
_cell.angle_alpha   90.00
_cell.angle_beta   90.00
_cell.angle_gamma   90.00
#
_symmetry.space_group_name_H-M   'P 1'
#
loop_
_entity.id
_entity.type
_entity.pdbx_description
1 polymer ?
#
loop_
_entity_poly.entity_id
_entity_poly.type
_entity_poly.pdbx_seq_one_letter_code
_entity_poly.pdbx_strand_id
1 'polypeptide(L)'
;MYSNNNEAALHKWLLLACVLYLAFIIYGSLVPLHYVALPFNEAVERFWHIPYLQLGIRSRADWVANILLFIPFAFLLCALSFRPGATALNSLLAGVIWLLCAALAVSIEFTQLYFPQRTVSINDIIAETSGAMLGIILYSFKGRQLKQFLASLALIRGHASVVTYLLIGYVAIFILYNLLPLDLTLSPVELYKKWREGRIVLLPFSGYRGSAAEIGYAVLSDILLWCPIAVLLYLQQQQAGIRLYSKVLLLALLLEFCQLFVYSRVTDISDVLCALIATWLSITLLRLWQHKLAGETDATAAQLKHGLLWSLAILAYSLFVLILFWYPFNFNFDWAFINQRLQAAQGKVLLESLYFGTEYRAITALLQKLLVFFPLGVLLALFQRKLSLRWQQQTLQIVGSIYVISLALLCEAMQLALPGKTVDITDAILQTGGAAAGFGFTVFFVSRLHRPETAEVNSTNAAAPGLFTLPPAKTATGLYIKLASHLAISMLAMFLLSRLPVIPYNVRELLSDNLSAIPGLCLMLYLLALPAIFTFNSYARFILWGPLLCLTQGLVIFWLLYATVPAESLYDIVGIPVTTLPRAIELMLRFIGFFSLIQFNCMAAMQFIYSRNKIPATILWLGANAVVALLWYLAVVKMAATDNIVELLADGGSLVAITALTAWLMLLFSAAAYLAQQCSTPVHTRWKYMPLLILFVLPLSWWLLQNATESVIVKYQQAYSALQFLLSTDRTQYAAPLQLFMRYSLAFITLLGLLCWFFIPAIALRRTIKFSGSGA
;
A
#
# COMPACT_ATOMS: atom_id res chain seq x y z
N MET A 1 19.84 -17.52 29.10
CA MET A 1 21.11 -17.77 28.37
C MET A 1 20.98 -17.71 26.85
N TYR A 2 19.92 -18.26 26.23
CA TYR A 2 19.76 -18.23 24.77
C TYR A 2 19.51 -16.83 24.14
N SER A 3 18.96 -15.84 24.86
CA SER A 3 18.77 -14.48 24.28
C SER A 3 20.05 -13.64 24.24
N ASN A 4 20.90 -13.71 25.27
CA ASN A 4 22.12 -12.88 25.36
C ASN A 4 23.16 -13.22 24.27
N ASN A 5 23.30 -14.50 23.90
CA ASN A 5 24.22 -14.91 22.84
C ASN A 5 23.76 -14.43 21.45
N ASN A 6 22.45 -14.39 21.20
CA ASN A 6 21.89 -13.91 19.94
C ASN A 6 22.01 -12.39 19.79
N GLU A 7 21.88 -11.63 20.88
CA GLU A 7 22.09 -10.18 20.85
C GLU A 7 23.55 -9.81 20.59
N ALA A 8 24.51 -10.51 21.22
CA ALA A 8 25.93 -10.28 20.97
C ALA A 8 26.33 -10.61 19.52
N ALA A 9 25.78 -11.70 18.96
CA ALA A 9 25.99 -12.05 17.55
C ALA A 9 25.37 -11.02 16.60
N LEU A 10 24.12 -10.59 16.86
CA LEU A 10 23.45 -9.55 16.08
C LEU A 10 24.23 -8.23 16.11
N HIS A 11 24.78 -7.87 17.27
CA HIS A 11 25.59 -6.65 17.41
C HIS A 11 26.84 -6.68 16.53
N LYS A 12 27.55 -7.83 16.47
CA LYS A 12 28.70 -8.01 15.56
C LYS A 12 28.32 -7.87 14.09
N TRP A 13 27.18 -8.45 13.69
CA TRP A 13 26.66 -8.32 12.33
C TRP A 13 26.26 -6.89 11.98
N LEU A 14 25.62 -6.16 12.91
CA LEU A 14 25.28 -4.76 12.73
C LEU A 14 26.53 -3.88 12.61
N LEU A 15 27.59 -4.18 13.39
CA LEU A 15 28.87 -3.49 13.30
C LEU A 15 29.52 -3.71 11.94
N LEU A 16 29.60 -4.98 11.49
CA LEU A 16 30.13 -5.32 10.18
C LEU A 16 29.34 -4.62 9.06
N ALA A 17 28.01 -4.64 9.13
CA ALA A 17 27.15 -3.95 8.18
C ALA A 17 27.41 -2.43 8.18
N CYS A 18 27.59 -1.82 9.35
CA CYS A 18 27.89 -0.39 9.48
C CYS A 18 29.24 -0.03 8.85
N VAL A 19 30.28 -0.83 9.09
CA VAL A 19 31.63 -0.61 8.52
C VAL A 19 31.63 -0.80 7.00
N LEU A 20 31.02 -1.87 6.50
CA LEU A 20 30.90 -2.11 5.06
C LEU A 20 30.10 -1.01 4.37
N TYR A 21 29.04 -0.53 5.02
CA TYR A 21 28.21 0.54 4.47
C TYR A 21 28.95 1.89 4.48
N LEU A 22 29.72 2.19 5.52
CA LEU A 22 30.60 3.37 5.54
C LEU A 22 31.63 3.32 4.40
N ALA A 23 32.27 2.17 4.20
CA ALA A 23 33.19 1.97 3.09
C ALA A 23 32.49 2.15 1.73
N PHE A 24 31.26 1.65 1.59
CA PHE A 24 30.43 1.83 0.41
C PHE A 24 30.09 3.30 0.14
N ILE A 25 29.72 4.08 1.17
CA ILE A 25 29.44 5.52 1.04
C ILE A 25 30.69 6.24 0.53
N ILE A 26 31.83 6.07 1.23
CA ILE A 26 33.07 6.76 0.88
C ILE A 26 33.52 6.37 -0.53
N TYR A 27 33.53 5.08 -0.85
CA TYR A 27 33.92 4.60 -2.18
C TYR A 27 32.97 5.11 -3.27
N GLY A 28 31.66 4.96 -3.06
CA GLY A 28 30.61 5.34 -4.00
C GLY A 28 30.60 6.84 -4.32
N SER A 29 30.97 7.68 -3.35
CA SER A 29 31.10 9.13 -3.54
C SER A 29 32.39 9.54 -4.27
N LEU A 30 33.40 8.67 -4.39
CA LEU A 30 34.70 8.99 -5.00
C LEU A 30 34.95 8.33 -6.38
N VAL A 31 34.25 7.23 -6.72
CA VAL A 31 34.26 6.62 -8.08
C VAL A 31 34.03 7.71 -9.13
N PRO A 32 34.66 7.76 -10.31
CA PRO A 32 35.57 6.79 -10.91
C PRO A 32 37.03 6.90 -10.47
N LEU A 33 37.33 7.59 -9.36
CA LEU A 33 38.67 7.63 -8.75
C LEU A 33 39.78 8.25 -9.64
N HIS A 34 39.43 9.13 -10.58
CA HIS A 34 40.39 9.94 -11.31
C HIS A 34 40.90 11.10 -10.46
N TYR A 35 41.91 10.82 -9.64
CA TYR A 35 42.55 11.81 -8.78
C TYR A 35 43.37 12.82 -9.59
N VAL A 36 43.13 14.10 -9.34
CA VAL A 36 43.95 15.22 -9.83
C VAL A 36 44.42 16.00 -8.61
N ALA A 37 45.75 16.11 -8.46
CA ALA A 37 46.33 16.82 -7.33
C ALA A 37 45.96 18.31 -7.38
N LEU A 38 45.44 18.83 -6.27
CA LEU A 38 45.12 20.24 -6.07
C LEU A 38 45.88 20.74 -4.83
N PRO A 39 46.53 21.92 -4.87
CA PRO A 39 47.13 22.49 -3.67
C PRO A 39 46.08 22.72 -2.57
N PHE A 40 46.41 22.39 -1.32
CA PHE A 40 45.45 22.45 -0.21
C PHE A 40 44.80 23.83 -0.04
N ASN A 41 45.58 24.92 -0.21
CA ASN A 41 45.06 26.28 -0.12
C ASN A 41 43.99 26.56 -1.18
N GLU A 42 44.22 26.12 -2.42
CA GLU A 42 43.22 26.24 -3.49
C GLU A 42 41.99 25.36 -3.22
N ALA A 43 42.17 24.16 -2.65
CA ALA A 43 41.04 23.30 -2.29
C ALA A 43 40.14 23.97 -1.24
N VAL A 44 40.73 24.59 -0.22
CA VAL A 44 39.98 25.33 0.81
C VAL A 44 39.24 26.53 0.21
N GLU A 45 39.91 27.30 -0.65
CA GLU A 45 39.29 28.46 -1.31
C GLU A 45 38.13 28.05 -2.22
N ARG A 46 38.29 26.98 -3.02
CA ARG A 46 37.22 26.44 -3.86
C ARG A 46 36.08 25.87 -3.04
N PHE A 47 36.37 25.19 -1.93
CA PHE A 47 35.35 24.65 -1.04
C PHE A 47 34.49 25.75 -0.41
N TRP A 48 35.08 26.89 -0.08
CA TRP A 48 34.34 28.03 0.47
C TRP A 48 33.30 28.61 -0.50
N HIS A 49 33.52 28.44 -1.81
CA HIS A 49 32.69 28.99 -2.89
C HIS A 49 31.87 27.93 -3.62
N ILE A 50 31.63 26.75 -3.01
CA ILE A 50 30.83 25.70 -3.64
C ILE A 50 29.40 26.20 -3.92
N PRO A 51 28.82 25.87 -5.08
CA PRO A 51 27.54 26.44 -5.49
C PRO A 51 26.35 25.81 -4.77
N TYR A 52 25.30 26.61 -4.59
CA TYR A 52 23.95 26.13 -4.33
C TYR A 52 23.22 25.91 -5.67
N LEU A 53 23.10 24.65 -6.11
CA LEU A 53 22.58 24.34 -7.46
C LEU A 53 21.05 24.53 -7.54
N GLN A 54 20.55 25.09 -8.64
CA GLN A 54 19.11 25.20 -8.90
C GLN A 54 18.52 23.82 -9.24
N LEU A 55 17.63 23.32 -8.37
CA LEU A 55 17.07 21.96 -8.44
C LEU A 55 16.04 21.82 -9.59
N GLY A 56 16.50 21.44 -10.79
CA GLY A 56 15.65 20.86 -11.84
C GLY A 56 15.22 19.42 -11.52
N ILE A 57 14.33 18.83 -12.34
CA ILE A 57 13.77 17.47 -12.11
C ILE A 57 14.87 16.39 -11.94
N ARG A 58 15.94 16.41 -12.76
CA ARG A 58 17.07 15.48 -12.63
C ARG A 58 17.86 15.66 -11.33
N SER A 59 18.13 16.92 -10.96
CA SER A 59 18.86 17.26 -9.73
C SER A 59 18.11 16.86 -8.44
N ARG A 60 16.78 16.64 -8.50
CA ARG A 60 16.01 16.10 -7.36
C ARG A 60 16.25 14.62 -7.12
N ALA A 61 16.48 13.82 -8.17
CA ALA A 61 16.77 12.40 -8.02
C ALA A 61 18.13 12.22 -7.31
N ASP A 62 19.14 13.01 -7.70
CA ASP A 62 20.45 13.06 -7.04
C ASP A 62 20.29 13.46 -5.56
N TRP A 63 19.49 14.49 -5.29
CA TRP A 63 19.20 14.93 -3.93
C TRP A 63 18.53 13.85 -3.07
N VAL A 64 17.54 13.12 -3.62
CA VAL A 64 16.89 11.99 -2.96
C VAL A 64 17.85 10.82 -2.75
N ALA A 65 18.72 10.53 -3.71
CA ALA A 65 19.73 9.49 -3.59
C ALA A 65 20.69 9.78 -2.43
N ASN A 66 21.15 11.02 -2.28
CA ASN A 66 22.04 11.44 -1.19
C ASN A 66 21.35 11.40 0.19
N ILE A 67 20.07 11.76 0.26
CA ILE A 67 19.24 11.54 1.47
C ILE A 67 19.17 10.03 1.81
N LEU A 68 18.83 9.21 0.82
CA LEU A 68 18.67 7.76 1.01
C LEU A 68 19.98 7.07 1.34
N LEU A 69 21.12 7.61 0.92
CA LEU A 69 22.45 7.08 1.23
C LEU A 69 22.78 7.20 2.73
N PHE A 70 22.41 8.31 3.38
CA PHE A 70 22.75 8.53 4.79
C PHE A 70 21.71 7.99 5.79
N ILE A 71 20.47 7.72 5.36
CA ILE A 71 19.42 7.13 6.22
C ILE A 71 19.87 5.79 6.85
N PRO A 72 20.33 4.78 6.08
CA PRO A 72 20.72 3.49 6.66
C PRO A 72 21.96 3.60 7.54
N PHE A 73 22.89 4.49 7.20
CA PHE A 73 24.11 4.69 7.99
C PHE A 73 23.81 5.22 9.38
N ALA A 74 23.07 6.33 9.47
CA ALA A 74 22.67 6.90 10.76
C ALA A 74 21.78 5.94 11.55
N PHE A 75 20.88 5.21 10.86
CA PHE A 75 20.07 4.17 11.48
C PHE A 75 20.93 3.06 12.12
N LEU A 76 21.97 2.58 11.43
CA LEU A 76 22.89 1.56 11.95
C LEU A 76 23.69 2.07 13.15
N LEU A 77 24.16 3.32 13.11
CA LEU A 77 24.84 3.96 14.25
C LEU A 77 23.93 4.05 15.48
N CYS A 78 22.66 4.44 15.30
CA CYS A 78 21.67 4.41 16.37
C CYS A 78 21.39 2.99 16.85
N ALA A 79 21.36 2.00 15.93
CA ALA A 79 21.21 0.61 16.27
C ALA A 79 22.39 0.05 17.09
N LEU A 80 23.59 0.56 16.91
CA LEU A 80 24.73 0.14 17.73
C LEU A 80 24.78 0.86 19.08
N SER A 81 24.33 2.13 19.12
CA SER A 81 24.60 3.02 20.25
C SER A 81 23.43 3.19 21.24
N PHE A 82 22.18 3.18 20.77
CA PHE A 82 21.04 3.53 21.63
C PHE A 82 20.72 2.44 22.64
N ARG A 83 20.49 2.87 23.88
CA ARG A 83 20.20 1.98 25.01
C ARG A 83 18.71 1.98 25.38
N PRO A 84 18.11 0.82 25.70
CA PRO A 84 16.73 0.76 26.18
C PRO A 84 16.57 1.59 27.48
N GLY A 85 15.52 2.41 27.57
CA GLY A 85 15.20 3.17 28.79
C GLY A 85 16.00 4.47 29.03
N ALA A 86 17.09 4.72 28.31
CA ALA A 86 17.96 5.89 28.53
C ALA A 86 17.63 7.06 27.57
N THR A 87 16.48 7.72 27.75
CA THR A 87 16.00 8.78 26.84
C THR A 87 16.97 9.95 26.69
N ALA A 88 17.45 10.53 27.80
CA ALA A 88 18.36 11.68 27.77
C ALA A 88 19.70 11.34 27.07
N LEU A 89 20.29 10.17 27.38
CA LEU A 89 21.51 9.70 26.73
C LEU A 89 21.30 9.46 25.23
N ASN A 90 20.17 8.85 24.84
CA ASN A 90 19.88 8.61 23.43
C ASN A 90 19.67 9.92 22.65
N SER A 91 19.09 10.95 23.27
CA SER A 91 18.98 12.29 22.67
C SER A 91 20.36 12.95 22.48
N LEU A 92 21.25 12.82 23.47
CA LEU A 92 22.64 13.27 23.32
C LEU A 92 23.36 12.52 22.19
N LEU A 93 23.25 11.18 22.18
CA LEU A 93 23.84 10.33 21.14
C LEU A 93 23.26 10.62 19.76
N ALA A 94 21.98 10.96 19.65
CA ALA A 94 21.36 11.40 18.39
C ALA A 94 22.06 12.64 17.84
N GLY A 95 22.32 13.65 18.70
CA GLY A 95 23.06 14.85 18.32
C GLY A 95 24.50 14.53 17.87
N VAL A 96 25.21 13.68 18.63
CA VAL A 96 26.58 13.26 18.29
C VAL A 96 26.62 12.50 16.94
N ILE A 97 25.69 11.57 16.72
CA ILE A 97 25.60 10.81 15.46
C ILE A 97 25.30 11.75 14.29
N TRP A 98 24.37 12.69 14.46
CA TRP A 98 24.06 13.66 13.41
C TRP A 98 25.26 14.53 13.06
N LEU A 99 25.98 15.06 14.06
CA LEU A 99 27.21 15.82 13.85
C LEU A 99 28.31 14.99 13.17
N LEU A 100 28.44 13.71 13.53
CA LEU A 100 29.39 12.80 12.90
C LEU A 100 29.04 12.57 11.42
N CYS A 101 27.77 12.36 11.10
CA CYS A 101 27.31 12.24 9.72
C CYS A 101 27.52 13.55 8.94
N ALA A 102 27.28 14.71 9.55
CA ALA A 102 27.54 16.00 8.93
C ALA A 102 29.02 16.23 8.65
N ALA A 103 29.89 15.89 9.60
CA ALA A 103 31.34 15.96 9.41
C ALA A 103 31.80 15.02 8.30
N LEU A 104 31.23 13.81 8.21
CA LEU A 104 31.51 12.87 7.13
C LEU A 104 31.09 13.44 5.76
N ALA A 105 29.87 13.99 5.66
CA ALA A 105 29.37 14.62 4.44
C ALA A 105 30.29 15.75 3.94
N VAL A 106 30.63 16.68 4.83
CA VAL A 106 31.58 17.77 4.53
C VAL A 106 32.94 17.23 4.11
N SER A 107 33.44 16.18 4.77
CA SER A 107 34.74 15.57 4.44
C SER A 107 34.73 14.89 3.07
N ILE A 108 33.64 14.21 2.71
CA ILE A 108 33.46 13.58 1.40
C ILE A 108 33.44 14.64 0.30
N GLU A 109 32.60 15.67 0.45
CA GLU A 109 32.48 16.78 -0.52
C GLU A 109 33.79 17.55 -0.67
N PHE A 110 34.53 17.80 0.41
CA PHE A 110 35.85 18.40 0.34
C PHE A 110 36.84 17.51 -0.42
N THR A 111 36.80 16.19 -0.18
CA THR A 111 37.67 15.22 -0.87
C THR A 111 37.34 15.11 -2.36
N GLN A 112 36.07 15.28 -2.74
CA GLN A 112 35.64 15.25 -4.14
C GLN A 112 36.23 16.38 -4.99
N LEU A 113 36.75 17.47 -4.39
CA LEU A 113 37.47 18.52 -5.14
C LEU A 113 38.71 18.00 -5.87
N TYR A 114 39.31 16.92 -5.37
CA TYR A 114 40.45 16.25 -6.00
C TYR A 114 40.02 15.28 -7.12
N PHE A 115 38.72 15.14 -7.37
CA PHE A 115 38.15 14.25 -8.38
C PHE A 115 37.26 15.07 -9.33
N PRO A 116 37.82 15.70 -10.38
CA PRO A 116 37.14 16.72 -11.18
C PRO A 116 35.88 16.27 -11.93
N GLN A 117 35.64 14.95 -12.00
CA GLN A 117 34.41 14.38 -12.56
C GLN A 117 33.23 14.41 -11.57
N ARG A 118 33.48 14.74 -10.31
CA ARG A 118 32.47 14.92 -9.27
C ARG A 118 32.06 16.37 -9.14
N THR A 119 30.75 16.57 -8.97
CA THR A 119 30.16 17.88 -8.71
C THR A 119 30.02 18.05 -7.21
N VAL A 120 30.75 19.02 -6.65
CA VAL A 120 30.68 19.38 -5.23
C VAL A 120 29.58 20.42 -5.04
N SER A 121 28.70 20.24 -4.05
CA SER A 121 27.59 21.17 -3.84
C SER A 121 27.11 21.28 -2.40
N ILE A 122 26.56 22.46 -2.06
CA ILE A 122 25.91 22.66 -0.75
C ILE A 122 24.67 21.76 -0.61
N ASN A 123 23.99 21.50 -1.73
CA ASN A 123 22.75 20.70 -1.74
C ASN A 123 23.01 19.28 -1.24
N ASP A 124 24.16 18.70 -1.56
CA ASP A 124 24.53 17.33 -1.20
C ASP A 124 24.85 17.23 0.28
N ILE A 125 25.59 18.19 0.84
CA ILE A 125 25.80 18.30 2.30
C ILE A 125 24.46 18.38 3.04
N ILE A 126 23.52 19.20 2.54
CA ILE A 126 22.18 19.33 3.13
C ILE A 126 21.39 18.02 2.98
N ALA A 127 21.47 17.35 1.83
CA ALA A 127 20.79 16.09 1.55
C ALA A 127 21.25 15.00 2.51
N GLU A 128 22.56 14.79 2.61
CA GLU A 128 23.18 13.76 3.43
C GLU A 128 22.92 13.98 4.92
N THR A 129 23.03 15.24 5.39
CA THR A 129 22.72 15.61 6.78
C THR A 129 21.24 15.46 7.11
N SER A 130 20.34 15.77 6.17
CA SER A 130 18.90 15.55 6.30
C SER A 130 18.58 14.05 6.31
N GLY A 131 19.23 13.27 5.46
CA GLY A 131 19.15 11.80 5.45
C GLY A 131 19.58 11.19 6.78
N ALA A 132 20.68 11.68 7.37
CA ALA A 132 21.10 11.25 8.69
C ALA A 132 20.06 11.54 9.78
N MET A 133 19.46 12.74 9.76
CA MET A 133 18.37 13.11 10.68
C MET A 133 17.16 12.18 10.52
N LEU A 134 16.73 11.92 9.28
CA LEU A 134 15.64 11.00 8.99
C LEU A 134 15.96 9.57 9.48
N GLY A 135 17.19 9.09 9.29
CA GLY A 135 17.65 7.80 9.81
C GLY A 135 17.52 7.68 11.33
N ILE A 136 17.92 8.73 12.06
CA ILE A 136 17.79 8.83 13.51
C ILE A 136 16.31 8.81 13.94
N ILE A 137 15.46 9.58 13.25
CA ILE A 137 14.01 9.65 13.51
C ILE A 137 13.37 8.27 13.28
N LEU A 138 13.66 7.64 12.14
CA LEU A 138 13.16 6.31 11.79
C LEU A 138 13.56 5.26 12.82
N TYR A 139 14.82 5.28 13.28
CA TYR A 139 15.27 4.40 14.35
C TYR A 139 14.55 4.69 15.67
N SER A 140 14.31 5.95 16.01
CA SER A 140 13.61 6.32 17.23
C SER A 140 12.17 5.80 17.28
N PHE A 141 11.46 5.79 16.14
CA PHE A 141 10.10 5.27 16.04
C PHE A 141 10.02 3.75 15.90
N LYS A 142 10.89 3.14 15.09
CA LYS A 142 10.76 1.72 14.66
C LYS A 142 11.99 0.87 14.90
N GLY A 143 13.10 1.45 15.33
CA GLY A 143 14.39 0.76 15.51
C GLY A 143 14.33 -0.42 16.48
N ARG A 144 13.58 -0.31 17.58
CA ARG A 144 13.37 -1.45 18.50
C ARG A 144 12.62 -2.60 17.83
N GLN A 145 11.56 -2.30 17.08
CA GLN A 145 10.78 -3.30 16.36
C GLN A 145 11.62 -3.96 15.25
N LEU A 146 12.44 -3.17 14.53
CA LEU A 146 13.32 -3.71 13.50
C LEU A 146 14.42 -4.59 14.10
N LYS A 147 15.06 -4.19 15.20
CA LYS A 147 16.04 -5.05 15.90
C LYS A 147 15.41 -6.36 16.35
N GLN A 148 14.21 -6.32 16.91
CA GLN A 148 13.47 -7.52 17.28
C GLN A 148 13.16 -8.40 16.07
N PHE A 149 12.78 -7.79 14.94
CA PHE A 149 12.57 -8.49 13.67
C PHE A 149 13.86 -9.12 13.13
N LEU A 150 15.00 -8.40 13.17
CA LEU A 150 16.30 -8.95 12.75
C LEU A 150 16.74 -10.09 13.68
N ALA A 151 16.52 -9.95 14.99
CA ALA A 151 16.77 -11.03 15.94
C ALA A 151 15.86 -12.24 15.68
N SER A 152 14.60 -12.03 15.25
CA SER A 152 13.70 -13.12 14.90
C SER A 152 14.07 -13.85 13.61
N LEU A 153 14.89 -13.26 12.73
CA LEU A 153 15.44 -13.97 11.56
C LEU A 153 16.31 -15.17 11.96
N ALA A 154 17.05 -15.06 13.05
CA ALA A 154 17.85 -16.17 13.58
C ALA A 154 16.97 -17.31 14.13
N LEU A 155 15.73 -17.01 14.50
CA LEU A 155 14.76 -17.94 15.09
C LEU A 155 13.81 -18.58 14.06
N ILE A 156 13.96 -18.26 12.77
CA ILE A 156 13.12 -18.84 11.70
C ILE A 156 13.27 -20.36 11.70
N ARG A 157 12.17 -21.04 11.99
CA ARG A 157 12.04 -22.51 11.90
C ARG A 157 10.65 -22.88 11.38
N GLY A 158 10.60 -23.92 10.54
CA GLY A 158 9.35 -24.45 10.01
C GLY A 158 8.84 -23.74 8.75
N HIS A 159 7.99 -24.43 8.00
CA HIS A 159 7.55 -24.03 6.67
C HIS A 159 6.84 -22.67 6.62
N ALA A 160 5.89 -22.43 7.53
CA ALA A 160 5.08 -21.19 7.53
C ALA A 160 5.91 -19.92 7.81
N SER A 161 6.90 -20.01 8.69
CA SER A 161 7.77 -18.87 9.00
C SER A 161 8.67 -18.56 7.80
N VAL A 162 9.31 -19.58 7.21
CA VAL A 162 10.14 -19.46 6.00
C VAL A 162 9.39 -18.77 4.87
N VAL A 163 8.18 -19.25 4.54
CA VAL A 163 7.35 -18.65 3.47
C VAL A 163 7.03 -17.19 3.76
N THR A 164 6.74 -16.85 5.02
CA THR A 164 6.42 -15.47 5.42
C THR A 164 7.61 -14.52 5.20
N TYR A 165 8.81 -14.91 5.61
CA TYR A 165 10.00 -14.06 5.43
C TYR A 165 10.44 -13.97 3.96
N LEU A 166 10.27 -15.05 3.18
CA LEU A 166 10.47 -15.02 1.73
C LEU A 166 9.51 -14.05 1.05
N LEU A 167 8.23 -14.08 1.44
CA LEU A 167 7.22 -13.16 0.94
C LEU A 167 7.59 -11.71 1.26
N ILE A 168 7.93 -11.42 2.52
CA ILE A 168 8.32 -10.06 2.94
C ILE A 168 9.54 -9.58 2.15
N GLY A 169 10.57 -10.42 2.02
CA GLY A 169 11.79 -10.08 1.28
C GLY A 169 11.52 -9.82 -0.20
N TYR A 170 10.78 -10.70 -0.87
CA TYR A 170 10.45 -10.55 -2.28
C TYR A 170 9.59 -9.30 -2.52
N VAL A 171 8.54 -9.09 -1.71
CA VAL A 171 7.68 -7.90 -1.84
C VAL A 171 8.47 -6.62 -1.62
N ALA A 172 9.40 -6.58 -0.66
CA ALA A 172 10.25 -5.42 -0.44
C ALA A 172 11.14 -5.10 -1.64
N ILE A 173 11.82 -6.11 -2.21
CA ILE A 173 12.65 -5.97 -3.42
C ILE A 173 11.78 -5.55 -4.61
N PHE A 174 10.61 -6.17 -4.76
CA PHE A 174 9.67 -5.88 -5.83
C PHE A 174 9.17 -4.43 -5.77
N ILE A 175 8.77 -3.94 -4.59
CA ILE A 175 8.36 -2.54 -4.39
C ILE A 175 9.53 -1.61 -4.73
N LEU A 176 10.72 -1.88 -4.19
CA LEU A 176 11.90 -1.04 -4.43
C LEU A 176 12.21 -0.94 -5.93
N TYR A 177 12.22 -2.08 -6.63
CA TYR A 177 12.48 -2.12 -8.07
C TYR A 177 11.46 -1.31 -8.89
N ASN A 178 10.17 -1.39 -8.53
CA ASN A 178 9.11 -0.67 -9.22
C ASN A 178 9.13 0.85 -8.96
N LEU A 179 9.69 1.30 -7.82
CA LEU A 179 9.75 2.72 -7.47
C LEU A 179 11.04 3.42 -7.89
N LEU A 180 12.11 2.69 -8.17
CA LEU A 180 13.33 3.27 -8.73
C LEU A 180 13.04 3.94 -10.09
N PRO A 181 13.68 5.08 -10.44
CA PRO A 181 14.82 5.71 -9.77
C PRO A 181 14.46 6.65 -8.61
N LEU A 182 13.19 6.71 -8.18
CA LEU A 182 12.71 7.60 -7.11
C LEU A 182 12.76 9.10 -7.46
N ASP A 183 12.59 9.45 -8.74
CA ASP A 183 12.39 10.81 -9.21
C ASP A 183 10.98 11.31 -8.89
N LEU A 184 10.74 11.55 -7.59
CA LEU A 184 9.41 11.85 -7.05
C LEU A 184 8.89 13.23 -7.50
N THR A 185 7.64 13.28 -7.96
CA THR A 185 6.93 14.50 -8.36
C THR A 185 5.66 14.69 -7.55
N LEU A 186 5.61 15.82 -6.84
CA LEU A 186 4.43 16.26 -6.10
C LEU A 186 3.76 17.48 -6.74
N SER A 187 4.37 18.05 -7.79
CA SER A 187 3.83 19.21 -8.50
C SER A 187 2.66 18.79 -9.41
N PRO A 188 1.47 19.40 -9.28
CA PRO A 188 0.34 19.15 -10.17
C PRO A 188 0.67 19.39 -11.65
N VAL A 189 1.57 20.34 -11.94
CA VAL A 189 2.00 20.65 -13.31
C VAL A 189 2.83 19.51 -13.91
N GLU A 190 3.70 18.89 -13.10
CA GLU A 190 4.53 17.74 -13.53
C GLU A 190 3.66 16.49 -13.75
N LEU A 191 2.64 16.28 -12.91
CA LEU A 191 1.65 15.20 -13.10
C LEU A 191 0.83 15.41 -14.38
N TYR A 192 0.41 16.64 -14.66
CA TYR A 192 -0.28 16.98 -15.91
C TYR A 192 0.62 16.75 -17.14
N LYS A 193 1.91 17.13 -17.05
CA LYS A 193 2.88 16.87 -18.10
C LYS A 193 3.07 15.37 -18.35
N LYS A 194 3.21 14.58 -17.26
CA LYS A 194 3.30 13.12 -17.32
C LYS A 194 2.08 12.49 -17.99
N TRP A 195 0.88 12.99 -17.71
CA TRP A 195 -0.36 12.56 -18.37
C TRP A 195 -0.32 12.88 -19.87
N ARG A 196 0.04 14.11 -20.24
CA ARG A 196 0.13 14.55 -21.66
C ARG A 196 1.18 13.77 -22.46
N GLU A 197 2.25 13.34 -21.80
CA GLU A 197 3.28 12.48 -22.39
C GLU A 197 2.85 11.01 -22.55
N GLY A 198 1.63 10.65 -22.11
CA GLY A 198 1.08 9.30 -22.25
C GLY A 198 1.64 8.28 -21.26
N ARG A 199 2.26 8.74 -20.15
CA ARG A 199 2.80 7.85 -19.09
C ARG A 199 1.79 7.52 -17.99
N ILE A 200 0.53 7.94 -18.16
CA ILE A 200 -0.59 7.56 -17.29
C ILE A 200 -1.63 6.90 -18.19
N VAL A 201 -1.67 5.57 -18.14
CA VAL A 201 -2.46 4.72 -19.03
C VAL A 201 -3.62 4.16 -18.23
N LEU A 202 -4.81 4.72 -18.46
CA LEU A 202 -6.04 4.29 -17.78
C LEU A 202 -6.84 3.28 -18.59
N LEU A 203 -6.61 3.20 -19.91
CA LEU A 203 -7.26 2.20 -20.76
C LEU A 203 -6.40 0.92 -20.78
N PRO A 204 -6.90 -0.21 -20.28
CA PRO A 204 -6.13 -1.44 -20.22
C PRO A 204 -5.55 -1.85 -21.57
N PHE A 205 -4.29 -2.28 -21.57
CA PHE A 205 -3.51 -2.82 -22.69
C PHE A 205 -3.19 -1.81 -23.81
N SER A 206 -3.57 -0.54 -23.64
CA SER A 206 -3.27 0.52 -24.62
C SER A 206 -1.83 1.06 -24.56
N GLY A 207 -1.11 0.77 -23.47
CA GLY A 207 0.28 1.17 -23.26
C GLY A 207 1.30 0.35 -24.06
N TYR A 208 0.99 -0.89 -24.43
CA TYR A 208 1.89 -1.76 -25.17
C TYR A 208 2.01 -1.35 -26.64
N ARG A 209 3.24 -1.16 -27.13
CA ARG A 209 3.54 -0.78 -28.51
C ARG A 209 4.70 -1.63 -29.05
N GLY A 210 4.68 -1.94 -30.33
CA GLY A 210 5.73 -2.71 -30.99
C GLY A 210 5.19 -3.87 -31.82
N SER A 211 6.08 -4.79 -32.21
CA SER A 211 5.71 -6.04 -32.86
C SER A 211 4.92 -6.96 -31.91
N ALA A 212 4.17 -7.92 -32.45
CA ALA A 212 3.43 -8.88 -31.63
C ALA A 212 4.34 -9.66 -30.65
N ALA A 213 5.60 -9.89 -31.03
CA ALA A 213 6.59 -10.53 -30.17
C ALA A 213 7.01 -9.64 -29.00
N GLU A 214 7.19 -8.34 -29.23
CA GLU A 214 7.55 -7.37 -28.18
C GLU A 214 6.41 -7.19 -27.18
N ILE A 215 5.17 -7.08 -27.67
CA ILE A 215 3.98 -6.98 -26.83
C ILE A 215 3.81 -8.27 -26.00
N GLY A 216 3.95 -9.44 -26.64
CA GLY A 216 3.87 -10.73 -25.96
C GLY A 216 4.95 -10.88 -24.87
N TYR A 217 6.18 -10.45 -25.16
CA TYR A 217 7.27 -10.46 -24.18
C TYR A 217 6.99 -9.53 -23.00
N ALA A 218 6.50 -8.31 -23.25
CA ALA A 218 6.19 -7.35 -22.19
C ALA A 218 5.10 -7.88 -21.24
N VAL A 219 3.95 -8.29 -21.78
CA VAL A 219 2.83 -8.84 -21.01
C VAL A 219 3.25 -10.09 -20.23
N LEU A 220 4.00 -11.00 -20.86
CA LEU A 220 4.46 -12.23 -20.20
C LEU A 220 5.43 -11.91 -19.06
N SER A 221 6.33 -10.95 -19.26
CA SER A 221 7.28 -10.53 -18.22
C SER A 221 6.56 -9.94 -17.01
N ASP A 222 5.55 -9.09 -17.24
CA ASP A 222 4.75 -8.48 -16.17
C ASP A 222 4.01 -9.56 -15.36
N ILE A 223 3.39 -10.54 -16.04
CA ILE A 223 2.73 -11.68 -15.38
C ILE A 223 3.74 -12.50 -14.56
N LEU A 224 4.89 -12.85 -15.14
CA LEU A 224 5.89 -13.70 -14.49
C LEU A 224 6.48 -13.05 -13.23
N LEU A 225 6.67 -11.73 -13.22
CA LEU A 225 7.19 -10.99 -12.07
C LEU A 225 6.24 -11.01 -10.86
N TRP A 226 4.92 -11.09 -11.10
CA TRP A 226 3.90 -11.18 -10.06
C TRP A 226 3.68 -12.61 -9.52
N CYS A 227 4.04 -13.65 -10.29
CA CYS A 227 3.83 -15.04 -9.91
C CYS A 227 4.43 -15.42 -8.54
N PRO A 228 5.70 -15.07 -8.19
CA PRO A 228 6.27 -15.41 -6.89
C PRO A 228 5.49 -14.87 -5.69
N ILE A 229 4.93 -13.65 -5.81
CA ILE A 229 4.09 -13.05 -4.75
C ILE A 229 2.83 -13.88 -4.56
N ALA A 230 2.15 -14.26 -5.65
CA ALA A 230 0.95 -15.07 -5.59
C ALA A 230 1.23 -16.48 -5.01
N VAL A 231 2.31 -17.13 -5.45
CA VAL A 231 2.76 -18.44 -4.94
C VAL A 231 3.02 -18.37 -3.44
N LEU A 232 3.82 -17.41 -2.98
CA LEU A 232 4.19 -17.28 -1.57
C LEU A 232 2.99 -16.91 -0.69
N LEU A 233 2.09 -16.05 -1.17
CA LEU A 233 0.83 -15.76 -0.48
C LEU A 233 -0.09 -16.98 -0.37
N TYR A 234 -0.14 -17.81 -1.42
CA TYR A 234 -0.90 -19.06 -1.41
C TYR A 234 -0.30 -20.05 -0.40
N LEU A 235 1.01 -20.26 -0.42
CA LEU A 235 1.70 -21.14 0.52
C LEU A 235 1.59 -20.67 1.98
N GLN A 236 1.50 -19.36 2.21
CA GLN A 236 1.33 -18.80 3.55
C GLN A 236 -0.09 -19.05 4.11
N GLN A 237 -1.12 -18.94 3.28
CA GLN A 237 -2.51 -18.95 3.72
C GLN A 237 -3.24 -20.27 3.45
N GLN A 238 -2.69 -21.14 2.60
CA GLN A 238 -3.27 -22.43 2.18
C GLN A 238 -4.73 -22.31 1.65
N GLN A 239 -5.19 -21.09 1.34
CA GLN A 239 -6.54 -20.80 0.85
C GLN A 239 -6.46 -19.92 -0.39
N ALA A 240 -6.86 -20.48 -1.53
CA ALA A 240 -7.07 -19.73 -2.76
C ALA A 240 -8.52 -19.26 -2.80
N GLY A 241 -8.73 -17.96 -2.62
CA GLY A 241 -10.04 -17.34 -2.63
C GLY A 241 -9.92 -15.81 -2.62
N ILE A 242 -11.05 -15.12 -2.38
CA ILE A 242 -11.14 -13.66 -2.51
C ILE A 242 -10.11 -12.90 -1.67
N ARG A 243 -9.66 -13.46 -0.54
CA ARG A 243 -8.64 -12.85 0.32
C ARG A 243 -7.27 -12.76 -0.36
N LEU A 244 -6.85 -13.81 -1.08
CA LEU A 244 -5.58 -13.81 -1.79
C LEU A 244 -5.61 -12.79 -2.92
N TYR A 245 -6.66 -12.84 -3.75
CA TYR A 245 -6.88 -11.86 -4.83
C TYR A 245 -6.97 -10.44 -4.28
N SER A 246 -7.63 -10.21 -3.15
CA SER A 246 -7.73 -8.87 -2.53
C SER A 246 -6.37 -8.33 -2.08
N LYS A 247 -5.46 -9.19 -1.60
CA LYS A 247 -4.10 -8.78 -1.18
C LYS A 247 -3.23 -8.44 -2.38
N VAL A 248 -3.28 -9.25 -3.44
CA VAL A 248 -2.54 -8.98 -4.67
C VAL A 248 -3.08 -7.73 -5.34
N LEU A 249 -4.40 -7.59 -5.46
CA LEU A 249 -5.07 -6.40 -6.00
C LEU A 249 -4.67 -5.14 -5.21
N LEU A 250 -4.75 -5.18 -3.89
CA LEU A 250 -4.38 -4.05 -3.04
C LEU A 250 -2.90 -3.67 -3.22
N LEU A 251 -2.00 -4.66 -3.29
CA LEU A 251 -0.58 -4.41 -3.51
C LEU A 251 -0.32 -3.81 -4.90
N ALA A 252 -0.96 -4.34 -5.94
CA ALA A 252 -0.83 -3.82 -7.31
C ALA A 252 -1.37 -2.39 -7.43
N LEU A 253 -2.57 -2.11 -6.89
CA LEU A 253 -3.14 -0.76 -6.89
C LEU A 253 -2.27 0.23 -6.10
N LEU A 254 -1.73 -0.20 -4.95
CA LEU A 254 -0.84 0.64 -4.16
C LEU A 254 0.46 0.94 -4.90
N LEU A 255 1.02 -0.06 -5.61
CA LEU A 255 2.19 0.13 -6.45
C LEU A 255 1.93 1.09 -7.60
N GLU A 256 0.86 0.91 -8.37
CA GLU A 256 0.48 1.83 -9.44
C GLU A 256 0.26 3.25 -8.93
N PHE A 257 -0.39 3.38 -7.77
CA PHE A 257 -0.57 4.66 -7.10
C PHE A 257 0.77 5.29 -6.69
N CYS A 258 1.72 4.53 -6.16
CA CYS A 258 3.05 5.05 -5.85
C CYS A 258 3.83 5.41 -7.12
N GLN A 259 3.73 4.62 -8.19
CA GLN A 259 4.35 4.91 -9.48
C GLN A 259 3.80 6.19 -10.13
N LEU A 260 2.57 6.60 -9.82
CA LEU A 260 2.02 7.87 -10.27
C LEU A 260 2.94 9.04 -9.93
N PHE A 261 3.51 9.02 -8.73
CA PHE A 261 4.42 10.05 -8.22
C PHE A 261 5.87 9.86 -8.66
N VAL A 262 6.23 8.81 -9.40
CA VAL A 262 7.59 8.61 -9.94
C VAL A 262 7.58 9.06 -11.40
N TYR A 263 8.24 10.18 -11.74
CA TYR A 263 8.08 10.82 -13.06
C TYR A 263 8.53 9.92 -14.22
N SER A 264 9.62 9.18 -14.02
CA SER A 264 10.17 8.28 -15.04
C SER A 264 9.35 7.02 -15.26
N ARG A 265 8.48 6.63 -14.31
CA ARG A 265 7.64 5.43 -14.42
C ARG A 265 6.32 5.70 -15.13
N VAL A 266 5.83 4.67 -15.80
CA VAL A 266 4.51 4.66 -16.42
C VAL A 266 3.55 4.01 -15.43
N THR A 267 2.45 4.67 -15.14
CA THR A 267 1.35 4.08 -14.36
C THR A 267 0.36 3.46 -15.33
N ASP A 268 0.14 2.15 -15.24
CA ASP A 268 -0.71 1.41 -16.18
C ASP A 268 -1.66 0.46 -15.44
N ILE A 269 -2.97 0.60 -15.72
CA ILE A 269 -3.99 -0.30 -15.18
C ILE A 269 -3.79 -1.75 -15.67
N SER A 270 -3.10 -1.96 -16.79
CA SER A 270 -2.69 -3.30 -17.25
C SER A 270 -1.89 -4.08 -16.22
N ASP A 271 -1.01 -3.44 -15.44
CA ASP A 271 -0.17 -4.13 -14.46
C ASP A 271 -1.00 -4.74 -13.33
N VAL A 272 -2.08 -4.05 -12.95
CA VAL A 272 -3.07 -4.55 -11.99
C VAL A 272 -3.77 -5.80 -12.53
N LEU A 273 -4.15 -5.79 -13.81
CA LEU A 273 -4.77 -6.96 -14.45
C LEU A 273 -3.77 -8.12 -14.60
N CYS A 274 -2.53 -7.83 -14.99
CA CYS A 274 -1.45 -8.82 -15.08
C CYS A 274 -1.17 -9.48 -13.73
N ALA A 275 -1.22 -8.73 -12.62
CA ALA A 275 -1.10 -9.28 -11.26
C ALA A 275 -2.22 -10.28 -10.92
N LEU A 276 -3.45 -10.02 -11.35
CA LEU A 276 -4.59 -10.93 -11.15
C LEU A 276 -4.48 -12.18 -12.02
N ILE A 277 -4.03 -12.03 -13.28
CA ILE A 277 -3.77 -13.16 -14.18
C ILE A 277 -2.64 -14.03 -13.64
N ALA A 278 -1.54 -13.42 -13.19
CA ALA A 278 -0.42 -14.11 -12.54
C ALA A 278 -0.87 -14.89 -11.30
N THR A 279 -1.81 -14.33 -10.54
CA THR A 279 -2.43 -15.00 -9.40
C THR A 279 -3.20 -16.25 -9.80
N TRP A 280 -4.07 -16.13 -10.81
CA TRP A 280 -4.83 -17.28 -11.33
C TRP A 280 -3.91 -18.37 -11.90
N LEU A 281 -2.92 -17.98 -12.70
CA LEU A 281 -1.95 -18.88 -13.31
C LEU A 281 -1.14 -19.63 -12.24
N SER A 282 -0.59 -18.91 -11.25
CA SER A 282 0.21 -19.47 -10.17
C SER A 282 -0.56 -20.51 -9.37
N ILE A 283 -1.80 -20.21 -8.98
CA ILE A 283 -2.65 -21.14 -8.21
C ILE A 283 -2.98 -22.38 -9.03
N THR A 284 -3.31 -22.22 -10.32
CA THR A 284 -3.66 -23.33 -11.20
C THR A 284 -2.48 -24.27 -11.37
N LEU A 285 -1.29 -23.73 -11.66
CA LEU A 285 -0.06 -24.51 -11.80
C LEU A 285 0.32 -25.21 -10.49
N LEU A 286 0.22 -24.52 -9.34
CA LEU A 286 0.48 -25.11 -8.02
C LEU A 286 -0.45 -26.28 -7.70
N ARG A 287 -1.75 -26.15 -7.98
CA ARG A 287 -2.73 -27.23 -7.75
C ARG A 287 -2.46 -28.44 -8.64
N LEU A 288 -2.15 -28.21 -9.92
CA LEU A 288 -1.78 -29.28 -10.85
C LEU A 288 -0.50 -30.01 -10.39
N TRP A 289 0.48 -29.25 -9.91
CA TRP A 289 1.74 -29.80 -9.41
C TRP A 289 1.57 -30.58 -8.10
N GLN A 290 0.79 -30.06 -7.14
CA GLN A 290 0.47 -30.74 -5.89
C GLN A 290 -0.31 -32.06 -6.12
N HIS A 291 -1.21 -32.09 -7.10
CA HIS A 291 -1.91 -33.33 -7.49
C HIS A 291 -0.96 -34.39 -8.06
N LYS A 292 0.10 -33.98 -8.76
CA LYS A 292 1.07 -34.89 -9.39
C LYS A 292 2.08 -35.45 -8.39
N LEU A 293 2.52 -34.66 -7.41
CA LEU A 293 3.44 -35.13 -6.35
C LEU A 293 2.81 -36.11 -5.36
N ALA A 294 1.48 -36.13 -5.23
CA ALA A 294 0.78 -37.11 -4.39
C ALA A 294 0.82 -38.54 -4.97
N GLY A 295 1.31 -38.73 -6.20
CA GLY A 295 1.24 -40.00 -6.93
C GLY A 295 2.56 -40.76 -7.12
N GLU A 296 3.71 -40.28 -6.65
CA GLU A 296 4.99 -40.99 -6.84
C GLU A 296 5.86 -40.95 -5.58
N THR A 297 5.89 -42.06 -4.85
CA THR A 297 6.94 -42.36 -3.88
C THR A 297 7.52 -43.72 -4.20
N ASP A 298 8.66 -43.74 -4.89
CA ASP A 298 9.57 -44.89 -4.90
C ASP A 298 11.00 -44.38 -4.76
N ALA A 299 11.55 -44.55 -3.56
CA ALA A 299 12.82 -43.98 -3.15
C ALA A 299 13.74 -45.07 -2.62
N THR A 300 14.41 -45.83 -3.50
CA THR A 300 15.59 -46.64 -3.10
C THR A 300 16.65 -46.86 -4.20
N ALA A 301 16.36 -46.79 -5.50
CA ALA A 301 17.36 -47.04 -6.57
C ALA A 301 18.14 -45.79 -7.08
N ALA A 302 18.03 -44.66 -6.38
CA ALA A 302 18.10 -43.32 -6.96
C ALA A 302 19.24 -42.43 -6.38
N GLN A 303 20.40 -42.96 -6.02
CA GLN A 303 21.50 -42.12 -5.49
C GLN A 303 22.63 -41.84 -6.50
N LEU A 304 23.02 -42.81 -7.33
CA LEU A 304 24.08 -42.62 -8.34
C LEU A 304 23.62 -41.88 -9.61
N LYS A 305 22.40 -42.14 -10.10
CA LYS A 305 21.81 -41.39 -11.23
C LYS A 305 21.57 -39.91 -10.90
N HIS A 306 21.40 -39.57 -9.62
CA HIS A 306 21.07 -38.21 -9.21
C HIS A 306 22.28 -37.28 -9.21
N GLY A 307 23.47 -37.77 -8.84
CA GLY A 307 24.71 -36.98 -8.95
C GLY A 307 25.00 -36.55 -10.39
N LEU A 308 24.87 -37.48 -11.35
CA LEU A 308 25.01 -37.19 -12.78
C LEU A 308 23.98 -36.16 -13.27
N LEU A 309 22.71 -36.32 -12.87
CA LEU A 309 21.63 -35.39 -13.24
C LEU A 309 21.86 -33.97 -12.70
N TRP A 310 22.34 -33.82 -11.47
CA TRP A 310 22.69 -32.49 -10.93
C TRP A 310 23.89 -31.88 -11.64
N SER A 311 24.93 -32.67 -11.95
CA SER A 311 26.06 -32.18 -12.75
C SER A 311 25.63 -31.76 -14.16
N LEU A 312 24.75 -32.53 -14.81
CA LEU A 312 24.18 -32.19 -16.12
C LEU A 312 23.32 -30.93 -16.05
N ALA A 313 22.52 -30.75 -15.00
CA ALA A 313 21.74 -29.53 -14.80
C ALA A 313 22.62 -28.29 -14.61
N ILE A 314 23.70 -28.41 -13.83
CA ILE A 314 24.69 -27.33 -13.64
C ILE A 314 25.36 -27.00 -14.96
N LEU A 315 25.80 -28.00 -15.73
CA LEU A 315 26.43 -27.79 -17.04
C LEU A 315 25.46 -27.17 -18.05
N ALA A 316 24.22 -27.67 -18.14
CA ALA A 316 23.20 -27.14 -19.03
C ALA A 316 22.85 -25.68 -18.70
N TYR A 317 22.71 -25.35 -17.41
CA TYR A 317 22.48 -23.97 -16.99
C TYR A 317 23.69 -23.08 -17.26
N SER A 318 24.91 -23.58 -17.05
CA SER A 318 26.13 -22.84 -17.35
C SER A 318 26.26 -22.56 -18.86
N LEU A 319 25.89 -23.51 -19.71
CA LEU A 319 25.82 -23.29 -21.16
C LEU A 319 24.79 -22.21 -21.53
N PHE A 320 23.62 -22.22 -20.89
CA PHE A 320 22.62 -21.17 -21.07
C PHE A 320 23.16 -19.79 -20.67
N VAL A 321 23.89 -19.70 -19.55
CA VAL A 321 24.56 -18.46 -19.13
C VAL A 321 25.57 -17.99 -20.18
N LEU A 322 26.43 -18.88 -20.68
CA LEU A 322 27.40 -18.54 -21.73
C LEU A 322 26.72 -18.02 -23.00
N ILE A 323 25.65 -18.70 -23.45
CA ILE A 323 24.84 -18.26 -24.60
C ILE A 323 24.29 -16.85 -24.39
N LEU A 324 23.75 -16.57 -23.20
CA LEU A 324 23.15 -15.27 -22.88
C LEU A 324 24.20 -14.14 -22.88
N PHE A 325 25.37 -14.36 -22.30
CA PHE A 325 26.43 -13.35 -22.22
C PHE A 325 27.18 -13.14 -23.54
N TRP A 326 27.32 -14.21 -24.34
CA TRP A 326 28.06 -14.16 -25.61
C TRP A 326 27.23 -13.68 -26.80
N TYR A 327 25.90 -13.55 -26.66
CA TYR A 327 25.05 -12.93 -27.67
C TYR A 327 25.51 -11.47 -27.96
N PRO A 328 25.66 -11.04 -29.24
CA PRO A 328 25.15 -11.66 -30.48
C PRO A 328 26.12 -12.59 -31.23
N PHE A 329 27.15 -13.14 -30.59
CA PHE A 329 28.11 -14.12 -31.15
C PHE A 329 28.97 -13.62 -32.33
N ASN A 330 29.09 -12.31 -32.51
CA ASN A 330 29.91 -11.69 -33.56
C ASN A 330 31.36 -11.49 -33.08
N PHE A 331 32.07 -12.58 -32.84
CA PHE A 331 33.44 -12.52 -32.30
C PHE A 331 34.45 -11.97 -33.32
N ASN A 332 35.25 -11.01 -32.88
CA ASN A 332 36.45 -10.52 -33.53
C ASN A 332 37.68 -10.95 -32.71
N PHE A 333 38.43 -11.91 -33.24
CA PHE A 333 39.63 -12.46 -32.60
C PHE A 333 40.93 -11.77 -33.04
N ASP A 334 40.86 -10.61 -33.69
CA ASP A 334 42.05 -9.81 -33.98
C ASP A 334 42.75 -9.40 -32.67
N TRP A 335 44.04 -9.73 -32.56
CA TRP A 335 44.83 -9.43 -31.38
C TRP A 335 44.96 -7.93 -31.11
N ALA A 336 45.05 -7.11 -32.17
CA ALA A 336 45.11 -5.66 -32.00
C ALA A 336 43.82 -5.12 -31.33
N PHE A 337 42.67 -5.64 -31.78
CA PHE A 337 41.36 -5.32 -31.23
C PHE A 337 41.22 -5.78 -29.77
N ILE A 338 41.61 -7.02 -29.45
CA ILE A 338 41.55 -7.56 -28.08
C ILE A 338 42.49 -6.80 -27.13
N ASN A 339 43.74 -6.56 -27.55
CA ASN A 339 44.75 -5.91 -26.72
C ASN A 339 44.37 -4.47 -26.37
N GLN A 340 43.80 -3.72 -27.31
CA GLN A 340 43.28 -2.37 -27.04
C GLN A 340 42.21 -2.37 -25.93
N ARG A 341 41.31 -3.36 -25.96
CA ARG A 341 40.21 -3.46 -24.99
C ARG A 341 40.66 -3.99 -23.64
N LEU A 342 41.66 -4.86 -23.64
CA LEU A 342 42.31 -5.31 -22.41
C LEU A 342 43.00 -4.14 -21.69
N GLN A 343 43.74 -3.31 -22.42
CA GLN A 343 44.34 -2.08 -21.87
C GLN A 343 43.28 -1.12 -21.32
N ALA A 344 42.17 -0.94 -22.04
CA ALA A 344 41.05 -0.14 -21.55
C ALA A 344 40.37 -0.74 -20.30
N ALA A 345 40.29 -2.06 -20.19
CA ALA A 345 39.70 -2.73 -19.02
C ALA A 345 40.62 -2.67 -17.78
N GLN A 346 41.95 -2.72 -17.95
CA GLN A 346 42.91 -2.60 -16.86
C GLN A 346 42.90 -1.23 -16.18
N GLY A 347 42.53 -0.18 -16.91
CA GLY A 347 42.41 1.17 -16.37
C GLY A 347 41.12 1.45 -15.59
N LYS A 348 40.14 0.53 -15.61
CA LYS A 348 38.85 0.73 -14.95
C LYS A 348 38.89 0.35 -13.48
N VAL A 349 38.16 1.11 -12.65
CA VAL A 349 37.95 0.79 -11.23
C VAL A 349 36.60 0.09 -11.01
N LEU A 350 36.44 -0.52 -9.82
CA LEU A 350 35.22 -1.26 -9.49
C LEU A 350 33.98 -0.33 -9.55
N LEU A 351 32.88 -0.82 -10.12
CA LEU A 351 31.60 -0.11 -10.27
C LEU A 351 31.64 1.12 -11.20
N GLU A 352 32.76 1.41 -11.86
CA GLU A 352 32.88 2.55 -12.78
C GLU A 352 31.89 2.48 -13.95
N SER A 353 31.66 1.28 -14.52
CA SER A 353 30.72 1.13 -15.63
C SER A 353 29.26 1.40 -15.24
N LEU A 354 28.92 1.26 -13.95
CA LEU A 354 27.58 1.54 -13.42
C LEU A 354 27.38 3.03 -13.13
N TYR A 355 28.47 3.80 -13.00
CA TYR A 355 28.42 5.24 -12.77
C TYR A 355 27.96 6.00 -14.03
N PHE A 356 28.45 5.59 -15.20
CA PHE A 356 28.12 6.26 -16.46
C PHE A 356 26.83 5.70 -17.07
N GLY A 357 25.68 6.22 -16.64
CA GLY A 357 24.37 5.83 -17.16
C GLY A 357 23.21 6.42 -16.35
N THR A 358 21.99 5.95 -16.63
CA THR A 358 20.86 6.23 -15.74
C THR A 358 20.88 5.28 -14.55
N GLU A 359 20.40 5.72 -13.40
CA GLU A 359 20.31 4.95 -12.15
C GLU A 359 19.50 3.67 -12.38
N TYR A 360 18.44 3.78 -13.19
CA TYR A 360 17.63 2.64 -13.59
C TYR A 360 18.45 1.60 -14.36
N ARG A 361 19.23 2.02 -15.37
CA ARG A 361 20.07 1.11 -16.16
C ARG A 361 21.12 0.45 -15.27
N ALA A 362 21.75 1.20 -14.37
CA ALA A 362 22.75 0.70 -13.44
C ALA A 362 22.19 -0.41 -12.54
N ILE A 363 21.02 -0.17 -11.93
CA ILE A 363 20.39 -1.16 -11.04
C ILE A 363 19.89 -2.37 -11.82
N THR A 364 19.28 -2.19 -12.99
CA THR A 364 18.87 -3.32 -13.84
C THR A 364 20.07 -4.16 -14.26
N ALA A 365 21.19 -3.54 -14.66
CA ALA A 365 22.41 -4.26 -15.00
C ALA A 365 22.99 -5.02 -13.80
N LEU A 366 23.01 -4.41 -12.62
CA LEU A 366 23.46 -5.03 -11.37
C LEU A 366 22.58 -6.24 -10.99
N LEU A 367 21.26 -6.07 -11.00
CA LEU A 367 20.31 -7.14 -10.72
C LEU A 367 20.41 -8.27 -11.73
N GLN A 368 20.55 -7.96 -13.02
CA GLN A 368 20.70 -8.97 -14.07
C GLN A 368 21.96 -9.83 -13.84
N LYS A 369 23.11 -9.20 -13.55
CA LYS A 369 24.38 -9.90 -13.30
C LYS A 369 24.30 -10.82 -12.07
N LEU A 370 23.65 -10.34 -11.00
CA LEU A 370 23.44 -11.13 -9.78
C LEU A 370 22.43 -12.27 -9.99
N LEU A 371 21.26 -11.97 -10.56
CA LEU A 371 20.15 -12.91 -10.68
C LEU A 371 20.39 -14.00 -11.72
N VAL A 372 21.17 -13.76 -12.76
CA VAL A 372 21.52 -14.79 -13.76
C VAL A 372 22.44 -15.87 -13.16
N PHE A 373 23.33 -15.51 -12.24
CA PHE A 373 24.20 -16.49 -11.56
C PHE A 373 23.58 -17.08 -10.29
N PHE A 374 22.51 -16.47 -9.76
CA PHE A 374 21.82 -16.95 -8.56
C PHE A 374 21.34 -18.41 -8.65
N PRO A 375 20.65 -18.86 -9.73
CA PRO A 375 20.22 -20.26 -9.86
C PRO A 375 21.37 -21.26 -9.88
N LEU A 376 22.54 -20.88 -10.43
CA LEU A 376 23.73 -21.73 -10.41
C LEU A 376 24.17 -22.04 -8.97
N GLY A 377 24.13 -21.03 -8.10
CA GLY A 377 24.36 -21.19 -6.67
C GLY A 377 23.34 -22.10 -5.97
N VAL A 378 22.06 -21.96 -6.33
CA VAL A 378 20.97 -22.82 -5.83
C VAL A 378 21.22 -24.28 -6.21
N LEU A 379 21.56 -24.56 -7.48
CA LEU A 379 21.85 -25.91 -7.96
C LEU A 379 23.03 -26.54 -7.21
N LEU A 380 24.11 -25.79 -7.00
CA LEU A 380 25.28 -26.24 -6.23
C LEU A 380 24.93 -26.56 -4.77
N ALA A 381 24.12 -25.72 -4.12
CA ALA A 381 23.68 -25.96 -2.74
C ALA A 381 22.76 -27.19 -2.63
N LEU A 382 21.84 -27.38 -3.57
CA LEU A 382 20.99 -28.56 -3.62
C LEU A 382 21.79 -29.84 -3.87
N PHE A 383 22.79 -29.78 -4.75
CA PHE A 383 23.70 -30.89 -5.00
C PHE A 383 24.51 -31.24 -3.74
N GLN A 384 25.04 -30.22 -3.05
CA GLN A 384 25.79 -30.42 -1.81
C GLN A 384 25.00 -31.18 -0.74
N ARG A 385 23.70 -30.89 -0.59
CA ARG A 385 22.85 -31.57 0.41
C ARG A 385 22.57 -33.04 0.10
N LYS A 386 22.79 -33.49 -1.13
CA LYS A 386 22.68 -34.90 -1.51
C LYS A 386 23.94 -35.69 -1.16
N LEU A 387 25.05 -35.01 -0.86
CA LEU A 387 26.28 -35.65 -0.40
C LEU A 387 26.19 -35.95 1.10
N SER A 388 26.51 -37.17 1.50
CA SER A 388 26.41 -37.64 2.90
C SER A 388 27.66 -37.32 3.72
N LEU A 389 28.84 -37.26 3.10
CA LEU A 389 30.12 -37.09 3.80
C LEU A 389 30.54 -35.61 3.86
N ARG A 390 30.97 -35.15 5.05
CA ARG A 390 31.41 -33.75 5.26
C ARG A 390 32.57 -33.33 4.36
N TRP A 391 33.54 -34.21 4.10
CA TRP A 391 34.66 -33.88 3.22
C TRP A 391 34.19 -33.68 1.78
N GLN A 392 33.25 -34.49 1.28
CA GLN A 392 32.67 -34.32 -0.06
C GLN A 392 31.91 -32.99 -0.18
N GLN A 393 31.19 -32.60 0.87
CA GLN A 393 30.50 -31.32 0.96
C GLN A 393 31.47 -30.13 0.92
N GLN A 394 32.62 -30.23 1.61
CA GLN A 394 33.67 -29.20 1.59
C GLN A 394 34.40 -29.16 0.25
N THR A 395 34.73 -30.31 -0.33
CA THR A 395 35.34 -30.40 -1.66
C THR A 395 34.43 -29.80 -2.73
N LEU A 396 33.13 -30.11 -2.72
CA LEU A 396 32.18 -29.50 -3.66
C LEU A 396 32.06 -27.99 -3.48
N GLN A 397 32.14 -27.47 -2.26
CA GLN A 397 32.15 -26.02 -2.02
C GLN A 397 33.40 -25.37 -2.64
N ILE A 398 34.58 -25.95 -2.43
CA ILE A 398 35.83 -25.41 -2.97
C ILE A 398 35.83 -25.50 -4.50
N VAL A 399 35.60 -26.70 -5.04
CA VAL A 399 35.57 -26.95 -6.49
C VAL A 399 34.44 -26.14 -7.16
N GLY A 400 33.26 -26.08 -6.55
CA GLY A 400 32.13 -25.29 -7.03
C GLY A 400 32.40 -23.79 -7.02
N SER A 401 33.10 -23.28 -6.01
CA SER A 401 33.50 -21.86 -5.95
C SER A 401 34.52 -21.55 -7.05
N ILE A 402 35.53 -22.40 -7.23
CA ILE A 402 36.51 -22.27 -8.32
C ILE A 402 35.78 -22.34 -9.67
N TYR A 403 34.85 -23.27 -9.84
CA TYR A 403 34.05 -23.40 -11.06
C TYR A 403 33.25 -22.13 -11.39
N VAL A 404 32.54 -21.58 -10.41
CA VAL A 404 31.76 -20.36 -10.57
C VAL A 404 32.64 -19.16 -10.92
N ILE A 405 33.76 -18.99 -10.22
CA ILE A 405 34.72 -17.90 -10.49
C ILE A 405 35.27 -18.05 -11.91
N SER A 406 35.71 -19.26 -12.29
CA SER A 406 36.20 -19.55 -13.63
C SER A 406 35.14 -19.30 -14.70
N LEU A 407 33.88 -19.66 -14.46
CA LEU A 407 32.77 -19.40 -15.38
C LEU A 407 32.50 -17.91 -15.53
N ALA A 408 32.49 -17.14 -14.44
CA ALA A 408 32.30 -15.69 -14.46
C ALA A 408 33.45 -14.98 -15.20
N LEU A 409 34.70 -15.39 -14.93
CA LEU A 409 35.87 -14.88 -15.65
C LEU A 409 35.84 -15.26 -17.12
N LEU A 410 35.36 -16.45 -17.48
CA LEU A 410 35.19 -16.88 -18.87
C LEU A 410 34.12 -16.04 -19.60
N CYS A 411 33.00 -15.74 -18.93
CA CYS A 411 31.98 -14.83 -19.45
C CYS A 411 32.57 -13.45 -19.79
N GLU A 412 33.39 -12.88 -18.91
CA GLU A 412 34.03 -11.57 -19.12
C GLU A 412 35.17 -11.62 -20.14
N ALA A 413 36.03 -12.64 -20.09
CA ALA A 413 37.17 -12.77 -21.00
C ALA A 413 36.71 -12.84 -22.47
N MET A 414 35.64 -13.58 -22.76
CA MET A 414 35.10 -13.70 -24.11
C MET A 414 34.43 -12.41 -24.62
N GLN A 415 34.03 -11.51 -23.73
CA GLN A 415 33.51 -10.19 -24.13
C GLN A 415 34.61 -9.30 -24.72
N LEU A 416 35.90 -9.55 -24.45
CA LEU A 416 37.01 -8.85 -25.12
C LEU A 416 36.94 -8.99 -26.64
N ALA A 417 36.54 -10.16 -27.13
CA ALA A 417 36.38 -10.44 -28.55
C ALA A 417 35.04 -9.94 -29.14
N LEU A 418 34.13 -9.36 -28.36
CA LEU A 418 32.80 -8.93 -28.84
C LEU A 418 32.71 -7.39 -29.02
N PRO A 419 32.56 -6.87 -30.25
CA PRO A 419 32.53 -5.42 -30.53
C PRO A 419 31.51 -4.61 -29.74
N GLY A 420 30.34 -5.20 -29.44
CA GLY A 420 29.26 -4.52 -28.74
C GLY A 420 29.30 -4.60 -27.20
N LYS A 421 30.33 -5.21 -26.59
CA LYS A 421 30.29 -5.58 -25.15
C LYS A 421 31.42 -5.01 -24.30
N THR A 422 31.04 -4.33 -23.23
CA THR A 422 31.87 -3.85 -22.12
C THR A 422 32.61 -4.92 -21.31
N VAL A 423 33.95 -5.01 -21.29
CA VAL A 423 34.62 -5.83 -20.25
C VAL A 423 34.80 -5.01 -18.97
N ASP A 424 34.38 -5.60 -17.85
CA ASP A 424 34.49 -5.00 -16.52
C ASP A 424 34.63 -6.10 -15.45
N ILE A 425 35.69 -6.04 -14.65
CA ILE A 425 35.93 -6.99 -13.55
C ILE A 425 34.82 -6.96 -12.49
N THR A 426 34.13 -5.82 -12.37
CA THR A 426 32.93 -5.65 -11.54
C THR A 426 31.88 -6.70 -11.88
N ASP A 427 31.75 -7.05 -13.16
CA ASP A 427 30.71 -7.97 -13.63
C ASP A 427 31.02 -9.40 -13.18
N ALA A 428 32.28 -9.82 -13.26
CA ALA A 428 32.70 -11.12 -12.74
C ALA A 428 32.50 -11.22 -11.20
N ILE A 429 32.75 -10.12 -10.47
CA ILE A 429 32.52 -10.06 -9.02
C ILE A 429 31.02 -10.15 -8.70
N LEU A 430 30.17 -9.40 -9.42
CA LEU A 430 28.72 -9.45 -9.26
C LEU A 430 28.15 -10.83 -9.61
N GLN A 431 28.63 -11.45 -10.70
CA GLN A 431 28.23 -12.81 -11.10
C GLN A 431 28.61 -13.84 -10.02
N THR A 432 29.84 -13.79 -9.52
CA THR A 432 30.30 -14.66 -8.41
C THR A 432 29.48 -14.42 -7.14
N GLY A 433 29.22 -13.16 -6.81
CA GLY A 433 28.37 -12.76 -5.70
C GLY A 433 26.93 -13.26 -5.83
N GLY A 434 26.38 -13.29 -7.05
CA GLY A 434 25.06 -13.83 -7.36
C GLY A 434 24.96 -15.33 -7.06
N ALA A 435 25.94 -16.11 -7.51
CA ALA A 435 26.03 -17.53 -7.20
C ALA A 435 26.25 -17.79 -5.70
N ALA A 436 27.10 -17.00 -5.02
CA ALA A 436 27.29 -17.11 -3.58
C ALA A 436 26.00 -16.79 -2.80
N ALA A 437 25.26 -15.76 -3.23
CA ALA A 437 23.97 -15.39 -2.66
C ALA A 437 22.93 -16.50 -2.86
N GLY A 438 22.85 -17.10 -4.05
CA GLY A 438 21.98 -18.25 -4.33
C GLY A 438 22.30 -19.45 -3.45
N PHE A 439 23.58 -19.79 -3.32
CA PHE A 439 24.05 -20.88 -2.47
C PHE A 439 23.69 -20.64 -0.99
N GLY A 440 24.03 -19.46 -0.46
CA GLY A 440 23.74 -19.07 0.92
C GLY A 440 22.24 -19.03 1.22
N PHE A 441 21.44 -18.51 0.28
CA PHE A 441 19.97 -18.46 0.36
C PHE A 441 19.38 -19.88 0.48
N THR A 442 19.81 -20.81 -0.38
CA THR A 442 19.34 -22.20 -0.33
C THR A 442 19.74 -22.89 0.96
N VAL A 443 21.00 -22.76 1.39
CA VAL A 443 21.46 -23.33 2.65
C VAL A 443 20.66 -22.75 3.83
N PHE A 444 20.43 -21.43 3.85
CA PHE A 444 19.72 -20.74 4.92
C PHE A 444 18.27 -21.23 5.06
N PHE A 445 17.50 -21.22 3.97
CA PHE A 445 16.07 -21.55 4.04
C PHE A 445 15.83 -23.05 4.13
N VAL A 446 16.57 -23.87 3.38
CA VAL A 446 16.32 -25.31 3.35
C VAL A 446 16.76 -26.00 4.64
N SER A 447 17.81 -25.53 5.30
CA SER A 447 18.18 -26.01 6.66
C SER A 447 17.10 -25.71 7.71
N ARG A 448 16.30 -24.65 7.52
CA ARG A 448 15.23 -24.22 8.45
C ARG A 448 13.87 -24.83 8.14
N LEU A 449 13.72 -25.49 6.98
CA LEU A 449 12.52 -26.21 6.58
C LEU A 449 12.41 -27.60 7.23
N HIS A 450 13.52 -28.25 7.61
CA HIS A 450 13.50 -29.58 8.23
C HIS A 450 13.30 -29.51 9.76
N ARG A 451 12.28 -30.19 10.27
CA ARG A 451 12.13 -30.54 11.71
C ARG A 451 13.15 -31.64 12.03
N PRO A 452 14.01 -31.51 13.06
CA PRO A 452 14.59 -32.70 13.68
C PRO A 452 13.46 -33.42 14.45
N GLU A 453 13.14 -34.65 14.05
CA GLU A 453 12.09 -35.50 14.64
C GLU A 453 12.35 -35.89 16.11
N THR A 454 13.52 -35.61 16.68
CA THR A 454 13.93 -36.10 18.00
C THR A 454 13.61 -35.18 19.19
N ALA A 455 12.83 -34.11 19.01
CA ALA A 455 12.55 -33.13 20.07
C ALA A 455 11.08 -33.05 20.51
N GLU A 456 10.29 -34.12 20.32
CA GLU A 456 8.99 -34.27 20.97
C GLU A 456 9.13 -35.20 22.18
N VAL A 457 9.39 -34.66 23.37
CA VAL A 457 8.83 -35.18 24.64
C VAL A 457 8.71 -34.09 25.73
N ASN A 458 9.55 -33.04 25.80
CA ASN A 458 9.60 -32.19 27.02
C ASN A 458 9.39 -30.67 26.87
N SER A 459 8.58 -30.20 25.93
CA SER A 459 8.14 -28.80 25.96
C SER A 459 6.65 -28.64 25.65
N THR A 460 5.82 -29.05 26.59
CA THR A 460 4.54 -28.38 26.81
C THR A 460 4.83 -26.91 27.16
N ASN A 461 4.13 -25.98 26.50
CA ASN A 461 4.07 -24.54 26.77
C ASN A 461 5.22 -23.62 26.30
N ALA A 462 5.57 -23.67 25.02
CA ALA A 462 6.11 -22.49 24.32
C ALA A 462 5.38 -22.30 22.99
N ALA A 463 4.18 -21.73 23.06
CA ALA A 463 3.45 -21.28 21.90
C ALA A 463 4.29 -20.25 21.13
N ALA A 464 4.55 -20.52 19.85
CA ALA A 464 4.90 -19.47 18.91
C ALA A 464 3.82 -18.38 18.97
N PRO A 465 4.13 -17.08 18.85
CA PRO A 465 3.12 -16.04 18.81
C PRO A 465 2.19 -16.31 17.61
N GLY A 466 0.99 -16.81 17.94
CA GLY A 466 0.04 -17.36 16.99
C GLY A 466 -0.51 -16.28 16.06
N LEU A 467 -0.20 -16.40 14.77
CA LEU A 467 -1.01 -15.82 13.72
C LEU A 467 -2.23 -16.73 13.51
N PHE A 468 -3.33 -16.36 14.16
CA PHE A 468 -4.74 -16.74 13.95
C PHE A 468 -4.98 -17.94 12.99
N THR A 469 -5.20 -19.12 13.56
CA THR A 469 -5.91 -20.21 12.88
C THR A 469 -7.42 -19.92 12.90
N LEU A 470 -8.01 -19.64 11.73
CA LEU A 470 -9.45 -19.41 11.59
C LEU A 470 -10.20 -20.75 11.43
N PRO A 471 -11.40 -20.90 12.02
CA PRO A 471 -12.21 -22.11 11.85
C PRO A 471 -12.78 -22.24 10.42
N PRO A 472 -13.18 -23.44 9.99
CA PRO A 472 -13.68 -23.71 8.64
C PRO A 472 -14.93 -22.88 8.32
N ALA A 473 -14.95 -22.31 7.12
CA ALA A 473 -16.04 -21.47 6.63
C ALA A 473 -17.34 -22.30 6.50
N LYS A 474 -18.34 -21.98 7.32
CA LYS A 474 -19.73 -22.40 7.05
C LYS A 474 -20.14 -21.80 5.70
N THR A 475 -20.82 -22.61 4.89
CA THR A 475 -21.25 -22.34 3.51
C THR A 475 -21.90 -20.95 3.35
N ALA A 476 -21.24 -20.09 2.57
CA ALA A 476 -21.65 -18.70 2.32
C ALA A 476 -22.99 -18.56 1.57
N THR A 477 -23.50 -19.65 0.99
CA THR A 477 -24.71 -19.71 0.15
C THR A 477 -25.95 -19.16 0.87
N GLY A 478 -26.14 -19.46 2.15
CA GLY A 478 -27.30 -19.01 2.92
C GLY A 478 -27.31 -17.50 3.24
N LEU A 479 -26.15 -16.85 3.25
CA LEU A 479 -26.03 -15.41 3.50
C LEU A 479 -26.39 -14.60 2.25
N TYR A 480 -25.95 -15.04 1.07
CA TYR A 480 -26.24 -14.37 -0.19
C TYR A 480 -27.75 -14.36 -0.50
N ILE A 481 -28.44 -15.48 -0.24
CA ILE A 481 -29.89 -15.57 -0.41
C ILE A 481 -30.61 -14.56 0.50
N LYS A 482 -30.20 -14.44 1.76
CA LYS A 482 -30.78 -13.47 2.71
C LYS A 482 -30.54 -12.01 2.33
N LEU A 483 -29.34 -11.68 1.83
CA LEU A 483 -29.07 -10.33 1.34
C LEU A 483 -29.87 -10.03 0.07
N ALA A 484 -29.94 -10.97 -0.88
CA ALA A 484 -30.70 -10.82 -2.11
C ALA A 484 -32.21 -10.66 -1.82
N SER A 485 -32.77 -11.45 -0.91
CA SER A 485 -34.17 -11.31 -0.50
C SER A 485 -34.43 -9.97 0.19
N HIS A 486 -33.52 -9.52 1.05
CA HIS A 486 -33.64 -8.22 1.72
C HIS A 486 -33.60 -7.06 0.72
N LEU A 487 -32.72 -7.13 -0.29
CA LEU A 487 -32.65 -6.12 -1.35
C LEU A 487 -33.95 -6.11 -2.18
N ALA A 488 -34.44 -7.28 -2.59
CA ALA A 488 -35.67 -7.40 -3.36
C ALA A 488 -36.89 -6.83 -2.61
N ILE A 489 -37.02 -7.14 -1.32
CA ILE A 489 -38.09 -6.58 -0.46
C ILE A 489 -37.96 -5.06 -0.34
N SER A 490 -36.73 -4.55 -0.18
CA SER A 490 -36.48 -3.10 -0.06
C SER A 490 -36.84 -2.37 -1.35
N MET A 491 -36.48 -2.93 -2.51
CA MET A 491 -36.84 -2.38 -3.82
C MET A 491 -38.35 -2.38 -4.04
N LEU A 492 -39.04 -3.48 -3.70
CA LEU A 492 -40.49 -3.56 -3.77
C LEU A 492 -41.16 -2.52 -2.86
N ALA A 493 -40.69 -2.37 -1.62
CA ALA A 493 -41.22 -1.39 -0.69
C ALA A 493 -41.04 0.05 -1.19
N MET A 494 -39.86 0.40 -1.71
CA MET A 494 -39.61 1.73 -2.31
C MET A 494 -40.46 1.97 -3.56
N PHE A 495 -40.68 0.95 -4.38
CA PHE A 495 -41.59 1.02 -5.52
C PHE A 495 -43.05 1.23 -5.10
N LEU A 496 -43.52 0.56 -4.06
CA LEU A 496 -44.88 0.74 -3.55
C LEU A 496 -45.05 2.11 -2.90
N LEU A 497 -44.04 2.58 -2.16
CA LEU A 497 -44.02 3.93 -1.60
C LEU A 497 -44.15 4.98 -2.70
N SER A 498 -43.42 4.87 -3.81
CA SER A 498 -43.48 5.87 -4.90
C SER A 498 -44.86 6.05 -5.53
N ARG A 499 -45.78 5.10 -5.33
CA ARG A 499 -47.18 5.18 -5.80
C ARG A 499 -48.13 5.87 -4.83
N LEU A 500 -47.69 6.19 -3.61
CA LEU A 500 -48.57 6.78 -2.60
C LEU A 500 -48.70 8.31 -2.78
N PRO A 501 -49.94 8.84 -2.87
CA PRO A 501 -50.20 10.27 -3.09
C PRO A 501 -49.90 11.14 -1.85
N VAL A 502 -49.53 10.54 -0.72
CA VAL A 502 -49.22 11.22 0.54
C VAL A 502 -47.72 11.58 0.64
N ILE A 503 -46.87 11.00 -0.20
CA ILE A 503 -45.42 11.27 -0.18
C ILE A 503 -45.11 12.69 -0.68
N PRO A 504 -44.15 13.42 -0.05
CA PRO A 504 -43.72 14.74 -0.51
C PRO A 504 -43.36 14.75 -2.01
N TYR A 505 -43.69 15.83 -2.70
CA TYR A 505 -43.54 15.89 -4.17
C TYR A 505 -42.10 15.63 -4.61
N ASN A 506 -41.09 16.16 -3.91
CA ASN A 506 -39.66 15.95 -4.21
C ASN A 506 -39.26 14.46 -4.23
N VAL A 507 -39.80 13.68 -3.29
CA VAL A 507 -39.51 12.24 -3.19
C VAL A 507 -40.30 11.45 -4.23
N ARG A 508 -41.52 11.91 -4.55
CA ARG A 508 -42.34 11.30 -5.59
C ARG A 508 -41.70 11.47 -6.95
N GLU A 509 -41.35 12.70 -7.34
CA GLU A 509 -40.68 13.05 -8.60
C GLU A 509 -39.41 12.19 -8.82
N LEU A 510 -38.58 12.08 -7.77
CA LEU A 510 -37.36 11.26 -7.82
C LEU A 510 -37.62 9.76 -8.10
N LEU A 511 -38.73 9.20 -7.62
CA LEU A 511 -39.02 7.77 -7.66
C LEU A 511 -40.06 7.34 -8.71
N SER A 512 -40.98 8.24 -9.11
CA SER A 512 -42.04 7.95 -10.09
C SER A 512 -41.54 8.06 -11.51
N ASP A 513 -40.70 9.05 -11.78
CA ASP A 513 -40.33 9.44 -13.14
C ASP A 513 -39.11 8.65 -13.64
N ASN A 514 -38.35 8.05 -12.71
CA ASN A 514 -37.19 7.23 -13.04
C ASN A 514 -37.12 5.95 -12.18
N LEU A 515 -37.56 4.82 -12.74
CA LEU A 515 -37.54 3.51 -12.07
C LEU A 515 -36.12 3.04 -11.70
N SER A 516 -35.08 3.54 -12.39
CA SER A 516 -33.69 3.20 -12.08
C SER A 516 -33.19 3.82 -10.77
N ALA A 517 -33.85 4.87 -10.26
CA ALA A 517 -33.49 5.49 -8.98
C ALA A 517 -33.76 4.58 -7.77
N ILE A 518 -34.75 3.67 -7.87
CA ILE A 518 -35.11 2.73 -6.81
C ILE A 518 -33.95 1.78 -6.44
N PRO A 519 -33.36 1.01 -7.38
CA PRO A 519 -32.18 0.19 -7.07
C PRO A 519 -30.98 1.04 -6.65
N GLY A 520 -30.77 2.22 -7.28
CA GLY A 520 -29.67 3.13 -6.93
C GLY A 520 -29.71 3.59 -5.47
N LEU A 521 -30.87 4.04 -5.00
CA LEU A 521 -31.06 4.50 -3.62
C LEU A 521 -31.02 3.34 -2.61
N CYS A 522 -31.57 2.17 -2.95
CA CYS A 522 -31.43 0.96 -2.13
C CYS A 522 -29.94 0.61 -1.94
N LEU A 523 -29.19 0.56 -3.04
CA LEU A 523 -27.76 0.27 -3.02
C LEU A 523 -26.97 1.34 -2.27
N MET A 524 -27.33 2.62 -2.41
CA MET A 524 -26.74 3.71 -1.61
C MET A 524 -26.93 3.46 -0.11
N LEU A 525 -28.12 3.07 0.34
CA LEU A 525 -28.40 2.80 1.76
C LEU A 525 -27.62 1.59 2.28
N TYR A 526 -27.47 0.54 1.46
CA TYR A 526 -26.57 -0.57 1.77
C TYR A 526 -25.12 -0.13 1.87
N LEU A 527 -24.65 0.68 0.93
CA LEU A 527 -23.31 1.25 0.95
C LEU A 527 -23.11 2.09 2.20
N LEU A 528 -24.09 2.91 2.58
CA LEU A 528 -24.08 3.74 3.80
C LEU A 528 -23.97 2.90 5.07
N ALA A 529 -24.60 1.71 5.09
CA ALA A 529 -24.53 0.75 6.19
C ALA A 529 -23.23 -0.08 6.21
N LEU A 530 -22.54 -0.21 5.07
CA LEU A 530 -21.35 -1.06 4.89
C LEU A 530 -20.22 -0.79 5.91
N PRO A 531 -19.89 0.47 6.27
CA PRO A 531 -18.82 0.75 7.22
C PRO A 531 -19.04 0.14 8.61
N ALA A 532 -20.27 -0.23 8.97
CA ALA A 532 -20.57 -0.95 10.20
C ALA A 532 -19.88 -2.32 10.29
N ILE A 533 -19.49 -2.90 9.15
CA ILE A 533 -18.77 -4.17 9.05
C ILE A 533 -17.32 -4.00 9.53
N PHE A 534 -16.69 -2.85 9.27
CA PHE A 534 -15.31 -2.62 9.65
C PHE A 534 -15.16 -2.55 11.17
N THR A 535 -14.14 -3.22 11.69
CA THR A 535 -13.86 -3.25 13.14
C THR A 535 -12.62 -2.45 13.44
N PHE A 536 -12.79 -1.30 14.08
CA PHE A 536 -11.69 -0.55 14.68
C PHE A 536 -11.55 -0.93 16.15
N ASN A 537 -10.32 -1.28 16.56
CA ASN A 537 -9.99 -1.66 17.94
C ASN A 537 -10.19 -0.52 18.95
N SER A 538 -10.13 0.74 18.49
CA SER A 538 -10.43 1.92 19.29
C SER A 538 -11.16 2.96 18.45
N TYR A 539 -11.94 3.82 19.11
CA TYR A 539 -12.65 4.91 18.45
C TYR A 539 -11.67 5.96 17.86
N ALA A 540 -10.51 6.16 18.49
CA ALA A 540 -9.44 7.01 17.95
C ALA A 540 -8.91 6.52 16.59
N ARG A 541 -8.72 5.21 16.42
CA ARG A 541 -8.34 4.65 15.11
C ARG A 541 -9.41 4.88 14.05
N PHE A 542 -10.69 4.77 14.43
CA PHE A 542 -11.78 5.10 13.52
C PHE A 542 -11.69 6.55 13.05
N ILE A 543 -11.46 7.52 13.93
CA ILE A 543 -11.34 8.94 13.54
C ILE A 543 -10.23 9.16 12.52
N LEU A 544 -9.08 8.49 12.67
CA LEU A 544 -7.95 8.62 11.73
C LEU A 544 -8.30 8.11 10.33
N TRP A 545 -9.10 7.05 10.23
CA TRP A 545 -9.47 6.42 8.94
C TRP A 545 -10.83 6.88 8.40
N GLY A 546 -11.68 7.46 9.24
CA GLY A 546 -13.05 7.88 8.93
C GLY A 546 -13.14 8.79 7.71
N PRO A 547 -12.34 9.87 7.62
CA PRO A 547 -12.34 10.76 6.45
C PRO A 547 -12.01 10.05 5.14
N LEU A 548 -11.02 9.14 5.14
CA LEU A 548 -10.65 8.37 3.94
C LEU A 548 -11.78 7.40 3.54
N LEU A 549 -12.45 6.80 4.53
CA LEU A 549 -13.61 5.96 4.26
C LEU A 549 -14.79 6.77 3.71
N CYS A 550 -15.07 7.97 4.23
CA CYS A 550 -16.09 8.85 3.66
C CYS A 550 -15.76 9.23 2.21
N LEU A 551 -14.50 9.53 1.90
CA LEU A 551 -14.08 9.86 0.53
C LEU A 551 -14.27 8.69 -0.42
N THR A 552 -13.79 7.50 -0.04
CA THR A 552 -13.90 6.31 -0.90
C THR A 552 -15.35 5.86 -1.08
N GLN A 553 -16.15 5.88 0.00
CA GLN A 553 -17.59 5.57 -0.05
C GLN A 553 -18.36 6.62 -0.86
N GLY A 554 -18.05 7.91 -0.68
CA GLY A 554 -18.66 9.03 -1.42
C GLY A 554 -18.43 8.93 -2.91
N LEU A 555 -17.23 8.53 -3.34
CA LEU A 555 -16.91 8.32 -4.76
C LEU A 555 -17.78 7.20 -5.37
N VAL A 556 -17.91 6.06 -4.68
CA VAL A 556 -18.74 4.94 -5.15
C VAL A 556 -20.22 5.32 -5.18
N ILE A 557 -20.71 5.97 -4.12
CA ILE A 557 -22.10 6.43 -4.04
C ILE A 557 -22.41 7.46 -5.13
N PHE A 558 -21.51 8.40 -5.39
CA PHE A 558 -21.71 9.38 -6.46
C PHE A 558 -21.89 8.71 -7.81
N TRP A 559 -20.97 7.83 -8.23
CA TRP A 559 -21.07 7.20 -9.55
C TRP A 559 -22.26 6.27 -9.68
N LEU A 560 -22.66 5.61 -8.59
CA LEU A 560 -23.91 4.86 -8.52
C LEU A 560 -25.11 5.77 -8.77
N LEU A 561 -25.23 6.86 -8.02
CA LEU A 561 -26.36 7.79 -8.16
C LEU A 561 -26.34 8.48 -9.52
N TYR A 562 -25.18 8.91 -10.02
CA TYR A 562 -25.02 9.52 -11.34
C TYR A 562 -25.48 8.60 -12.47
N ALA A 563 -25.39 7.28 -12.30
CA ALA A 563 -25.87 6.30 -13.27
C ALA A 563 -27.37 5.95 -13.13
N THR A 564 -27.96 6.18 -11.95
CA THR A 564 -29.32 5.70 -11.60
C THR A 564 -30.35 6.80 -11.36
N VAL A 565 -29.91 8.03 -11.13
CA VAL A 565 -30.76 9.16 -10.76
C VAL A 565 -30.66 10.23 -11.85
N PRO A 566 -31.76 10.94 -12.20
CA PRO A 566 -31.70 12.05 -13.14
C PRO A 566 -30.67 13.11 -12.73
N ALA A 567 -29.95 13.65 -13.70
CA ALA A 567 -28.95 14.69 -13.43
C ALA A 567 -29.58 15.96 -12.85
N GLU A 568 -30.84 16.26 -13.17
CA GLU A 568 -31.60 17.38 -12.60
C GLU A 568 -31.71 17.28 -11.08
N SER A 569 -32.02 16.10 -10.55
CA SER A 569 -32.09 15.88 -9.10
C SER A 569 -30.73 16.06 -8.41
N LEU A 570 -29.61 15.83 -9.11
CA LEU A 570 -28.28 16.14 -8.58
C LEU A 570 -28.02 17.66 -8.59
N TYR A 571 -28.47 18.37 -9.64
CA TYR A 571 -28.37 19.83 -9.71
C TYR A 571 -29.21 20.53 -8.65
N ASP A 572 -30.37 19.98 -8.30
CA ASP A 572 -31.20 20.54 -7.22
C ASP A 572 -30.46 20.53 -5.88
N ILE A 573 -29.62 19.52 -5.63
CA ILE A 573 -28.86 19.39 -4.39
C ILE A 573 -27.56 20.21 -4.44
N VAL A 574 -26.68 19.94 -5.40
CA VAL A 574 -25.31 20.49 -5.39
C VAL A 574 -25.09 21.66 -6.35
N GLY A 575 -26.15 22.08 -7.04
CA GLY A 575 -26.12 23.14 -8.03
C GLY A 575 -25.60 22.68 -9.39
N ILE A 576 -25.85 23.52 -10.39
CA ILE A 576 -25.27 23.35 -11.73
C ILE A 576 -23.76 23.64 -11.65
N PRO A 577 -22.90 22.86 -12.33
CA PRO A 577 -21.46 23.11 -12.39
C PRO A 577 -21.14 24.49 -12.99
N VAL A 578 -20.21 25.23 -12.36
CA VAL A 578 -19.84 26.60 -12.75
C VAL A 578 -18.35 26.76 -13.02
N THR A 579 -17.53 25.74 -12.79
CA THR A 579 -16.07 25.80 -12.99
C THR A 579 -15.66 25.30 -14.38
N THR A 580 -14.38 25.42 -14.71
CA THR A 580 -13.79 24.89 -15.96
C THR A 580 -13.53 23.38 -15.91
N LEU A 581 -13.80 22.70 -14.79
CA LEU A 581 -13.64 21.25 -14.67
C LEU A 581 -14.67 20.50 -15.52
N PRO A 582 -14.38 19.25 -15.93
CA PRO A 582 -15.39 18.39 -16.54
C PRO A 582 -16.63 18.27 -15.64
N ARG A 583 -17.81 18.45 -16.23
CA ARG A 583 -19.10 18.56 -15.52
C ARG A 583 -19.32 17.45 -14.48
N ALA A 584 -19.02 16.21 -14.84
CA ALA A 584 -19.15 15.06 -13.93
C ALA A 584 -18.17 15.10 -12.74
N ILE A 585 -16.95 15.61 -12.94
CA ILE A 585 -15.94 15.71 -11.88
C ILE A 585 -16.31 16.80 -10.88
N GLU A 586 -16.76 17.96 -11.36
CA GLU A 586 -17.21 19.03 -10.47
C GLU A 586 -18.42 18.57 -9.62
N LEU A 587 -19.41 17.93 -10.24
CA LEU A 587 -20.55 17.35 -9.53
C LEU A 587 -20.12 16.33 -8.49
N MET A 588 -19.17 15.44 -8.84
CA MET A 588 -18.64 14.44 -7.92
C MET A 588 -18.03 15.09 -6.68
N LEU A 589 -17.16 16.08 -6.87
CA LEU A 589 -16.47 16.75 -5.76
C LEU A 589 -17.45 17.50 -4.85
N ARG A 590 -18.41 18.24 -5.44
CA ARG A 590 -19.45 18.94 -4.69
C ARG A 590 -20.34 17.97 -3.93
N PHE A 591 -20.76 16.87 -4.55
CA PHE A 591 -21.56 15.83 -3.91
C PHE A 591 -20.82 15.17 -2.75
N ILE A 592 -19.55 14.79 -2.92
CA ILE A 592 -18.74 14.22 -1.83
C ILE A 592 -18.62 15.22 -0.68
N GLY A 593 -18.36 16.49 -0.98
CA GLY A 593 -18.32 17.57 0.02
C GLY A 593 -19.63 17.67 0.81
N PHE A 594 -20.76 17.83 0.11
CA PHE A 594 -22.10 17.89 0.70
C PHE A 594 -22.43 16.65 1.54
N PHE A 595 -22.27 15.46 0.95
CA PHE A 595 -22.71 14.20 1.52
C PHE A 595 -21.81 13.71 2.68
N SER A 596 -20.59 14.23 2.79
CA SER A 596 -19.62 13.85 3.83
C SER A 596 -20.15 14.04 5.26
N LEU A 597 -20.95 15.07 5.53
CA LEU A 597 -21.53 15.31 6.86
C LEU A 597 -22.48 14.19 7.25
N ILE A 598 -23.33 13.74 6.32
CA ILE A 598 -24.28 12.65 6.51
C ILE A 598 -23.52 11.32 6.71
N GLN A 599 -22.57 11.04 5.83
CA GLN A 599 -21.76 9.81 5.87
C GLN A 599 -20.98 9.68 7.17
N PHE A 600 -20.26 10.72 7.57
CA PHE A 600 -19.42 10.68 8.75
C PHE A 600 -20.27 10.47 10.01
N ASN A 601 -21.37 11.20 10.16
CA ASN A 601 -22.29 11.05 11.30
C ASN A 601 -22.86 9.63 11.39
N CYS A 602 -23.25 9.04 10.25
CA CYS A 602 -23.72 7.65 10.17
C CYS A 602 -22.66 6.66 10.66
N MET A 603 -21.46 6.74 10.08
CA MET A 603 -20.34 5.86 10.42
C MET A 603 -19.91 6.00 11.88
N ALA A 604 -19.84 7.24 12.36
CA ALA A 604 -19.45 7.60 13.73
C ALA A 604 -20.45 7.04 14.74
N ALA A 605 -21.76 7.19 14.50
CA ALA A 605 -22.81 6.61 15.33
C ALA A 605 -22.73 5.08 15.39
N MET A 606 -22.60 4.42 14.23
CA MET A 606 -22.45 2.97 14.16
C MET A 606 -21.22 2.50 14.95
N GLN A 607 -20.08 3.19 14.85
CA GLN A 607 -18.86 2.79 15.56
C GLN A 607 -18.90 3.12 17.07
N PHE A 608 -19.58 4.19 17.47
CA PHE A 608 -19.77 4.56 18.87
C PHE A 608 -20.50 3.46 19.66
N ILE A 609 -21.53 2.87 19.06
CA ILE A 609 -22.31 1.79 19.69
C ILE A 609 -21.44 0.59 20.08
N TYR A 610 -20.46 0.22 19.26
CA TYR A 610 -19.58 -0.92 19.51
C TYR A 610 -18.29 -0.59 20.26
N SER A 611 -18.10 0.66 20.66
CA SER A 611 -16.93 1.07 21.44
C SER A 611 -16.99 0.48 22.85
N ARG A 612 -15.90 -0.19 23.27
CA ARG A 612 -15.75 -0.82 24.59
C ARG A 612 -15.77 0.22 25.72
N ASN A 613 -14.98 1.28 25.57
CA ASN A 613 -14.89 2.37 26.55
C ASN A 613 -15.79 3.52 26.10
N LYS A 614 -16.89 3.74 26.81
CA LYS A 614 -17.90 4.74 26.41
C LYS A 614 -17.43 6.18 26.63
N ILE A 615 -16.76 6.48 27.75
CA ILE A 615 -16.36 7.86 28.07
C ILE A 615 -15.38 8.45 27.02
N PRO A 616 -14.24 7.82 26.69
CA PRO A 616 -13.34 8.35 25.66
C PRO A 616 -13.99 8.36 24.28
N ALA A 617 -14.83 7.37 23.97
CA ALA A 617 -15.57 7.33 22.71
C ALA A 617 -16.56 8.49 22.60
N THR A 618 -17.24 8.89 23.68
CA THR A 618 -18.16 10.04 23.67
C THR A 618 -17.42 11.34 23.40
N ILE A 619 -16.31 11.60 24.10
CA ILE A 619 -15.51 12.82 23.90
C ILE A 619 -15.02 12.90 22.46
N LEU A 620 -14.46 11.81 21.96
CA LEU A 620 -13.96 11.72 20.60
C LEU A 620 -15.08 11.78 19.54
N TRP A 621 -16.24 11.20 19.81
CA TRP A 621 -17.41 11.25 18.92
C TRP A 621 -17.97 12.66 18.82
N LEU A 622 -18.14 13.37 19.94
CA LEU A 622 -18.56 14.77 19.96
C LEU A 622 -17.53 15.67 19.23
N GLY A 623 -16.25 15.55 19.60
CA GLY A 623 -15.18 16.35 19.02
C GLY A 623 -15.02 16.14 17.52
N ALA A 624 -15.06 14.89 17.05
CA ALA A 624 -14.92 14.59 15.64
C ALA A 624 -16.10 15.10 14.79
N ASN A 625 -17.34 14.95 15.28
CA ASN A 625 -18.50 15.50 14.57
C ASN A 625 -18.48 17.03 14.55
N ALA A 626 -18.02 17.69 15.62
CA ALA A 626 -17.84 19.14 15.63
C ALA A 626 -16.79 19.62 14.61
N VAL A 627 -15.64 18.93 14.52
CA VAL A 627 -14.60 19.24 13.53
C VAL A 627 -15.11 19.03 12.10
N VAL A 628 -15.78 17.91 11.83
CA VAL A 628 -16.35 17.64 10.50
C VAL A 628 -17.42 18.67 10.15
N ALA A 629 -18.29 19.04 11.09
CA ALA A 629 -19.28 20.08 10.89
C ALA A 629 -18.65 21.44 10.59
N LEU A 630 -17.55 21.79 11.25
CA LEU A 630 -16.81 23.03 10.98
C LEU A 630 -16.18 23.02 9.58
N LEU A 631 -15.55 21.92 9.18
CA LEU A 631 -14.98 21.80 7.83
C LEU A 631 -16.07 21.83 6.75
N TRP A 632 -17.21 21.17 7.01
CA TRP A 632 -18.36 21.19 6.13
C TRP A 632 -18.96 22.60 6.02
N TYR A 633 -19.05 23.35 7.12
CA TYR A 633 -19.47 24.76 7.10
C TYR A 633 -18.60 25.60 6.17
N LEU A 634 -17.27 25.50 6.32
CA LEU A 634 -16.33 26.26 5.51
C LEU A 634 -16.47 25.92 4.02
N ALA A 635 -16.58 24.63 3.68
CA ALA A 635 -16.62 24.18 2.29
C ALA A 635 -17.99 24.33 1.62
N VAL A 636 -19.07 23.95 2.30
CA VAL A 636 -20.41 23.80 1.69
C VAL A 636 -21.29 25.03 1.90
N VAL A 637 -21.03 25.84 2.93
CA VAL A 637 -21.81 27.05 3.21
C VAL A 637 -21.03 28.31 2.85
N LYS A 638 -19.82 28.49 3.39
CA LYS A 638 -19.02 29.72 3.13
C LYS A 638 -18.50 29.81 1.70
N MET A 639 -18.17 28.67 1.10
CA MET A 639 -17.73 28.56 -0.29
C MET A 639 -18.83 28.02 -1.22
N ALA A 640 -20.11 28.13 -0.80
CA ALA A 640 -21.23 27.67 -1.60
C ALA A 640 -21.27 28.40 -2.95
N ALA A 641 -21.36 27.62 -4.03
CA ALA A 641 -21.52 28.16 -5.39
C ALA A 641 -22.99 28.36 -5.78
N THR A 642 -23.93 27.84 -4.99
CA THR A 642 -25.38 27.98 -5.18
C THR A 642 -26.07 28.26 -3.85
N ASP A 643 -27.24 28.87 -3.93
CA ASP A 643 -28.11 29.21 -2.81
C ASP A 643 -29.05 28.05 -2.39
N ASN A 644 -29.25 27.03 -3.23
CA ASN A 644 -30.18 25.92 -3.02
C ASN A 644 -30.20 25.32 -1.60
N ILE A 645 -29.03 25.08 -0.98
CA ILE A 645 -28.94 24.52 0.38
C ILE A 645 -28.90 25.63 1.43
N VAL A 646 -28.19 26.73 1.14
CA VAL A 646 -27.97 27.82 2.10
C VAL A 646 -29.27 28.55 2.41
N GLU A 647 -30.18 28.68 1.44
CA GLU A 647 -31.53 29.26 1.61
C GLU A 647 -32.43 28.40 2.53
N LEU A 648 -32.19 27.09 2.62
CA LEU A 648 -32.96 26.19 3.49
C LEU A 648 -32.43 26.16 4.93
N LEU A 649 -31.21 26.66 5.17
CA LEU A 649 -30.59 26.70 6.49
C LEU A 649 -30.88 28.05 7.18
N ALA A 650 -31.17 28.00 8.48
CA ALA A 650 -31.46 29.20 9.25
C ALA A 650 -30.31 30.23 9.18
N ASP A 651 -30.66 31.50 9.00
CA ASP A 651 -29.75 32.65 8.91
C ASP A 651 -28.68 32.49 7.80
N GLY A 652 -29.03 31.84 6.68
CA GLY A 652 -28.09 31.57 5.59
C GLY A 652 -26.98 30.59 5.97
N GLY A 653 -27.29 29.62 6.84
CA GLY A 653 -26.33 28.61 7.30
C GLY A 653 -25.43 29.11 8.43
N SER A 654 -25.99 29.73 9.46
CA SER A 654 -25.22 30.12 10.65
C SER A 654 -24.55 28.91 11.33
N LEU A 655 -23.53 29.18 12.15
CA LEU A 655 -22.89 28.13 12.96
C LEU A 655 -23.91 27.44 13.88
N VAL A 656 -24.90 28.18 14.38
CA VAL A 656 -25.99 27.63 15.20
C VAL A 656 -26.81 26.64 14.38
N ALA A 657 -27.24 27.02 13.18
CA ALA A 657 -28.00 26.15 12.29
C ALA A 657 -27.27 24.82 12.00
N ILE A 658 -25.96 24.90 11.76
CA ILE A 658 -25.12 23.73 11.43
C ILE A 658 -24.88 22.85 12.65
N THR A 659 -24.71 23.45 13.83
CA THR A 659 -24.61 22.68 15.08
C THR A 659 -25.92 21.95 15.38
N ALA A 660 -27.07 22.58 15.16
CA ALA A 660 -28.39 21.97 15.30
C ALA A 660 -28.61 20.85 14.27
N LEU A 661 -28.23 21.05 13.01
CA LEU A 661 -28.27 20.03 11.96
C LEU A 661 -27.38 18.83 12.29
N THR A 662 -26.15 19.09 12.74
CA THR A 662 -25.22 18.03 13.12
C THR A 662 -25.75 17.24 14.31
N ALA A 663 -26.26 17.92 15.34
CA ALA A 663 -26.90 17.27 16.49
C ALA A 663 -28.12 16.43 16.07
N TRP A 664 -28.92 16.91 15.10
CA TRP A 664 -30.04 16.16 14.54
C TRP A 664 -29.58 14.88 13.83
N LEU A 665 -28.53 14.94 13.01
CA LEU A 665 -27.93 13.76 12.35
C LEU A 665 -27.35 12.78 13.38
N MET A 666 -26.63 13.28 14.38
CA MET A 666 -26.09 12.47 15.48
C MET A 666 -27.20 11.71 16.20
N LEU A 667 -28.31 12.39 16.51
CA LEU A 667 -29.49 11.80 17.16
C LEU A 667 -30.14 10.74 16.29
N LEU A 668 -30.41 11.04 15.01
CA LEU A 668 -31.03 10.13 14.05
C LEU A 668 -30.22 8.84 13.87
N PHE A 669 -28.93 8.96 13.53
CA PHE A 669 -28.11 7.79 13.25
C PHE A 669 -27.81 6.97 14.50
N SER A 670 -27.63 7.61 15.66
CA SER A 670 -27.42 6.89 16.92
C SER A 670 -28.67 6.13 17.35
N ALA A 671 -29.85 6.73 17.17
CA ALA A 671 -31.11 6.05 17.44
C ALA A 671 -31.32 4.87 16.48
N ALA A 672 -31.12 5.05 15.17
CA ALA A 672 -31.25 3.98 14.17
C ALA A 672 -30.29 2.81 14.45
N ALA A 673 -29.02 3.13 14.73
CA ALA A 673 -27.98 2.16 15.05
C ALA A 673 -28.28 1.39 16.35
N TYR A 674 -28.83 2.06 17.36
CA TYR A 674 -29.22 1.44 18.62
C TYR A 674 -30.40 0.49 18.43
N LEU A 675 -31.43 0.91 17.69
CA LEU A 675 -32.58 0.07 17.35
C LEU A 675 -32.15 -1.18 16.58
N ALA A 676 -31.32 -1.02 15.55
CA ALA A 676 -30.81 -2.14 14.76
C ALA A 676 -30.01 -3.14 15.61
N GLN A 677 -29.24 -2.65 16.59
CA GLN A 677 -28.53 -3.50 17.55
C GLN A 677 -29.50 -4.31 18.42
N GLN A 678 -30.56 -3.69 18.94
CA GLN A 678 -31.58 -4.36 19.77
C GLN A 678 -32.41 -5.39 18.99
N CYS A 679 -32.73 -5.11 17.73
CA CYS A 679 -33.38 -6.07 16.83
C CYS A 679 -32.49 -7.28 16.54
N SER A 680 -31.16 -7.08 16.56
CA SER A 680 -30.20 -8.14 16.25
C SER A 680 -29.83 -9.00 17.48
N THR A 681 -30.11 -8.59 18.72
CA THR A 681 -29.76 -9.36 19.94
C THR A 681 -30.79 -10.44 20.28
N PRO A 682 -30.37 -11.65 20.68
CA PRO A 682 -31.28 -12.78 20.96
C PRO A 682 -32.13 -12.61 22.23
N VAL A 683 -31.78 -11.68 23.12
CA VAL A 683 -32.52 -11.40 24.36
C VAL A 683 -33.13 -10.00 24.26
N HIS A 684 -34.46 -9.93 24.22
CA HIS A 684 -35.24 -8.71 23.99
C HIS A 684 -35.52 -7.88 25.27
N THR A 685 -34.63 -7.92 26.26
CA THR A 685 -34.86 -7.36 27.61
C THR A 685 -35.11 -5.85 27.69
N ARG A 686 -34.79 -5.09 26.62
CA ARG A 686 -34.90 -3.62 26.59
C ARG A 686 -35.98 -3.06 25.66
N TRP A 687 -36.77 -3.92 25.01
CA TRP A 687 -37.85 -3.49 24.10
C TRP A 687 -38.92 -2.63 24.80
N LYS A 688 -39.15 -2.88 26.10
CA LYS A 688 -40.05 -2.06 26.94
C LYS A 688 -39.69 -0.57 27.03
N TYR A 689 -38.43 -0.21 26.74
CA TYR A 689 -37.98 1.18 26.75
C TYR A 689 -38.02 1.86 25.37
N MET A 690 -38.37 1.13 24.30
CA MET A 690 -38.44 1.70 22.94
C MET A 690 -39.49 2.81 22.80
N PRO A 691 -40.72 2.68 23.34
CA PRO A 691 -41.69 3.76 23.28
C PRO A 691 -41.18 5.04 23.97
N LEU A 692 -40.47 4.89 25.09
CA LEU A 692 -39.90 6.01 25.84
C LEU A 692 -38.74 6.67 25.07
N LEU A 693 -37.91 5.89 24.37
CA LEU A 693 -36.88 6.40 23.47
C LEU A 693 -37.52 7.23 22.34
N ILE A 694 -38.55 6.72 21.68
CA ILE A 694 -39.24 7.44 20.58
C ILE A 694 -39.90 8.71 21.10
N LEU A 695 -40.56 8.66 22.27
CA LEU A 695 -41.20 9.81 22.91
C LEU A 695 -40.20 10.92 23.24
N PHE A 696 -38.94 10.58 23.55
CA PHE A 696 -37.88 11.55 23.80
C PHE A 696 -37.20 12.05 22.51
N VAL A 697 -36.88 11.14 21.59
CA VAL A 697 -36.14 11.46 20.36
C VAL A 697 -36.96 12.35 19.44
N LEU A 698 -38.27 12.12 19.32
CA LEU A 698 -39.11 12.81 18.35
C LEU A 698 -39.30 14.32 18.63
N PRO A 699 -39.64 14.77 19.86
CA PRO A 699 -39.73 16.20 20.14
C PRO A 699 -38.36 16.89 20.07
N LEU A 700 -37.29 16.21 20.52
CA LEU A 700 -35.93 16.73 20.44
C LEU A 700 -35.47 16.88 18.98
N SER A 701 -35.77 15.90 18.13
CA SER A 701 -35.43 15.96 16.71
C SER A 701 -36.20 17.08 16.00
N TRP A 702 -37.49 17.27 16.34
CA TRP A 702 -38.28 18.38 15.83
C TRP A 702 -37.68 19.73 16.22
N TRP A 703 -37.36 19.92 17.50
CA TRP A 703 -36.73 21.15 17.99
C TRP A 703 -35.38 21.42 17.30
N LEU A 704 -34.51 20.42 17.19
CA LEU A 704 -33.22 20.57 16.51
C LEU A 704 -33.40 20.98 15.04
N LEU A 705 -34.33 20.35 14.31
CA LEU A 705 -34.50 20.64 12.89
C LEU A 705 -35.14 22.03 12.66
N GLN A 706 -36.04 22.47 13.55
CA GLN A 706 -36.59 23.83 13.52
C GLN A 706 -35.51 24.91 13.73
N ASN A 707 -34.49 24.64 14.55
CA ASN A 707 -33.35 25.56 14.73
C ASN A 707 -32.31 25.45 13.61
N ALA A 708 -32.31 24.35 12.86
CA ALA A 708 -31.39 24.13 11.75
C ALA A 708 -31.87 24.74 10.44
N THR A 709 -33.18 24.88 10.26
CA THR A 709 -33.81 25.21 8.97
C THR A 709 -34.49 26.57 9.00
N GLU A 710 -34.54 27.24 7.85
CA GLU A 710 -35.07 28.60 7.75
C GLU A 710 -36.57 28.65 8.01
N SER A 711 -36.98 29.62 8.84
CA SER A 711 -38.36 29.74 9.32
C SER A 711 -39.27 30.44 8.30
N VAL A 712 -38.71 31.34 7.49
CA VAL A 712 -39.43 32.10 6.46
C VAL A 712 -38.55 32.28 5.23
N ILE A 713 -38.98 31.69 4.12
CA ILE A 713 -38.42 31.85 2.78
C ILE A 713 -39.47 32.55 1.91
N VAL A 714 -39.06 33.60 1.19
CA VAL A 714 -39.95 34.37 0.31
C VAL A 714 -39.52 34.16 -1.14
N LYS A 715 -40.28 33.32 -1.86
CA LYS A 715 -39.99 32.98 -3.25
C LYS A 715 -41.30 32.80 -4.02
N TYR A 716 -41.32 33.19 -5.29
CA TYR A 716 -42.51 33.06 -6.17
C TYR A 716 -43.80 33.69 -5.60
N GLN A 717 -43.70 34.88 -4.99
CA GLN A 717 -44.82 35.59 -4.34
C GLN A 717 -45.50 34.82 -3.18
N GLN A 718 -44.82 33.82 -2.61
CA GLN A 718 -45.29 33.06 -1.46
C GLN A 718 -44.24 33.07 -0.34
N ALA A 719 -44.72 33.05 0.91
CA ALA A 719 -43.89 32.91 2.11
C ALA A 719 -44.14 31.55 2.75
N TYR A 720 -43.09 30.76 2.91
CA TYR A 720 -43.16 29.41 3.48
C TYR A 720 -41.86 29.09 4.23
N SER A 721 -41.92 28.16 5.18
CA SER A 721 -40.71 27.66 5.88
C SER A 721 -39.98 26.58 5.05
N ALA A 722 -38.70 26.38 5.33
CA ALA A 722 -37.92 25.30 4.73
C ALA A 722 -38.56 23.91 4.98
N LEU A 723 -39.13 23.67 6.17
CA LEU A 723 -39.84 22.42 6.45
C LEU A 723 -41.13 22.27 5.66
N GLN A 724 -41.87 23.36 5.45
CA GLN A 724 -43.05 23.33 4.57
C GLN A 724 -42.66 22.99 3.14
N PHE A 725 -41.56 23.54 2.64
CA PHE A 725 -41.02 23.19 1.32
C PHE A 725 -40.67 21.70 1.21
N LEU A 726 -40.00 21.13 2.22
CA LEU A 726 -39.54 19.74 2.18
C LEU A 726 -40.65 18.70 2.41
N LEU A 727 -41.68 19.01 3.21
CA LEU A 727 -42.67 18.04 3.70
C LEU A 727 -44.08 18.24 3.12
N SER A 728 -44.32 19.31 2.36
CA SER A 728 -45.61 19.51 1.70
C SER A 728 -45.75 18.59 0.49
N THR A 729 -47.00 18.30 0.14
CA THR A 729 -47.37 17.38 -0.96
C THR A 729 -47.47 18.09 -2.30
N ASP A 730 -47.58 19.41 -2.28
CA ASP A 730 -47.69 20.30 -3.44
C ASP A 730 -46.96 21.63 -3.11
N ARG A 731 -46.43 22.29 -4.13
CA ARG A 731 -45.83 23.64 -4.06
C ARG A 731 -46.86 24.75 -3.96
N THR A 732 -48.14 24.48 -4.25
CA THR A 732 -49.21 25.48 -4.22
C THR A 732 -49.94 25.59 -2.88
N GLN A 733 -49.93 24.53 -2.06
CA GLN A 733 -50.64 24.45 -0.78
C GLN A 733 -49.73 23.88 0.32
N TYR A 734 -49.13 24.77 1.11
CA TYR A 734 -48.26 24.39 2.23
C TYR A 734 -49.05 23.91 3.45
N ALA A 735 -48.51 22.90 4.15
CA ALA A 735 -49.14 22.32 5.32
C ALA A 735 -49.23 23.30 6.51
N ALA A 736 -50.38 23.30 7.19
CA ALA A 736 -50.57 24.01 8.46
C ALA A 736 -49.65 23.44 9.57
N PRO A 737 -49.33 24.18 10.65
CA PRO A 737 -48.32 23.78 11.64
C PRO A 737 -48.54 22.39 12.26
N LEU A 738 -49.78 22.05 12.62
CA LEU A 738 -50.11 20.73 13.18
C LEU A 738 -49.94 19.61 12.15
N GLN A 739 -50.38 19.84 10.91
CA GLN A 739 -50.22 18.86 9.82
C GLN A 739 -48.74 18.68 9.46
N LEU A 740 -47.95 19.77 9.49
CA LEU A 740 -46.52 19.73 9.25
C LEU A 740 -45.79 18.89 10.30
N PHE A 741 -46.12 19.07 11.59
CA PHE A 741 -45.56 18.24 12.66
C PHE A 741 -45.94 16.76 12.53
N MET A 742 -47.19 16.44 12.14
CA MET A 742 -47.62 15.07 11.88
C MET A 742 -46.85 14.45 10.69
N ARG A 743 -46.70 15.19 9.59
CA ARG A 743 -45.94 14.74 8.41
C ARG A 743 -44.46 14.54 8.74
N TYR A 744 -43.87 15.46 9.49
CA TYR A 744 -42.50 15.31 10.01
C TYR A 744 -42.38 14.05 10.86
N SER A 745 -43.32 13.83 11.78
CA SER A 745 -43.26 12.70 12.70
C SER A 745 -43.30 11.37 11.96
N LEU A 746 -44.19 11.27 10.96
CA LEU A 746 -44.25 10.12 10.07
C LEU A 746 -42.95 9.94 9.26
N ALA A 747 -42.43 11.01 8.67
CA ALA A 747 -41.20 10.97 7.88
C ALA A 747 -39.99 10.56 8.74
N PHE A 748 -39.85 11.12 9.94
CA PHE A 748 -38.76 10.82 10.86
C PHE A 748 -38.80 9.37 11.34
N ILE A 749 -39.97 8.87 11.75
CA ILE A 749 -40.14 7.46 12.16
C ILE A 749 -39.86 6.52 10.97
N THR A 750 -40.32 6.87 9.76
CA THR A 750 -40.07 6.08 8.55
C THR A 750 -38.59 6.03 8.21
N LEU A 751 -37.89 7.17 8.26
CA LEU A 751 -36.46 7.27 8.03
C LEU A 751 -35.67 6.46 9.07
N LEU A 752 -36.05 6.57 10.34
CA LEU A 752 -35.46 5.79 11.43
C LEU A 752 -35.64 4.28 11.22
N GLY A 753 -36.84 3.85 10.83
CA GLY A 753 -37.15 2.45 10.52
C GLY A 753 -36.37 1.94 9.30
N LEU A 754 -36.26 2.75 8.25
CA LEU A 754 -35.52 2.43 7.03
C LEU A 754 -34.01 2.30 7.31
N LEU A 755 -33.41 3.25 8.04
CA LEU A 755 -32.01 3.14 8.46
C LEU A 755 -31.79 1.90 9.33
N CYS A 756 -32.70 1.63 10.27
CA CYS A 756 -32.66 0.42 11.10
C CYS A 756 -32.68 -0.86 10.24
N TRP A 757 -33.59 -0.93 9.26
CA TRP A 757 -33.72 -2.04 8.31
C TRP A 757 -32.40 -2.33 7.58
N PHE A 758 -31.74 -1.32 7.01
CA PHE A 758 -30.45 -1.50 6.32
C PHE A 758 -29.26 -1.74 7.26
N PHE A 759 -29.32 -1.28 8.51
CA PHE A 759 -28.28 -1.53 9.50
C PHE A 759 -28.29 -2.97 10.03
N ILE A 760 -29.45 -3.62 10.15
CA ILE A 760 -29.56 -5.01 10.62
C ILE A 760 -28.65 -5.99 9.86
N PRO A 761 -28.67 -6.09 8.51
CA PRO A 761 -27.81 -7.02 7.78
C PRO A 761 -26.33 -6.70 7.95
N ALA A 762 -25.95 -5.41 8.00
CA ALA A 762 -24.57 -5.01 8.22
C ALA A 762 -24.07 -5.40 9.62
N ILE A 763 -24.91 -5.23 10.64
CA ILE A 763 -24.63 -5.65 12.02
C ILE A 763 -24.55 -7.18 12.14
N ALA A 764 -25.47 -7.90 11.48
CA ALA A 764 -25.46 -9.36 11.45
C ALA A 764 -24.16 -9.89 10.81
N LEU A 765 -23.73 -9.30 9.70
CA LEU A 765 -22.47 -9.63 9.04
C LEU A 765 -21.26 -9.32 9.93
N ARG A 766 -21.29 -8.20 10.66
CA ARG A 766 -20.24 -7.87 11.63
C ARG A 766 -20.09 -8.96 12.70
N ARG A 767 -21.20 -9.52 13.19
CA ARG A 767 -21.17 -10.59 14.23
C ARG A 767 -20.64 -11.91 13.70
N THR A 768 -20.98 -12.29 12.47
CA THR A 768 -20.45 -13.52 11.85
C THR A 768 -18.94 -13.42 11.60
N ILE A 769 -18.44 -12.23 11.26
CA ILE A 769 -17.00 -11.98 11.09
C ILE A 769 -16.26 -11.99 12.45
N LYS A 770 -16.87 -11.47 13.53
CA LYS A 770 -16.25 -11.36 14.86
C LYS A 770 -16.17 -12.67 15.66
N PHE A 771 -16.85 -13.75 15.27
CA PHE A 771 -16.77 -15.04 15.99
C PHE A 771 -15.47 -15.84 15.77
N SER A 772 -14.42 -15.19 15.29
CA SER A 772 -13.12 -15.83 15.02
C SER A 772 -11.93 -15.24 15.79
N GLY A 773 -12.15 -14.37 16.79
CA GLY A 773 -11.01 -13.70 17.45
C GLY A 773 -11.23 -13.01 18.80
N SER A 774 -12.12 -13.49 19.68
CA SER A 774 -12.16 -12.94 21.05
C SER A 774 -12.51 -13.97 22.12
N GLY A 775 -11.63 -14.95 22.26
CA GLY A 775 -11.54 -15.88 23.39
C GLY A 775 -10.08 -16.26 23.62
N ALA A 776 -9.26 -15.27 23.99
CA ALA A 776 -7.94 -15.40 24.59
C ALA A 776 -7.59 -14.07 25.25
#